data_AF-A0A432HEF1-F1
#
_entry.id   AF-A0A432HEF1-F1
#
_cell.length_a   1.000
_cell.length_b   1.000
_cell.length_c   1.000
_cell.angle_alpha   90.00
_cell.angle_beta   90.00
_cell.angle_gamma   90.00
#
_symmetry.space_group_name_H-M   'P 1'
#
loop_
_entity.id
_entity.type
_entity.pdbx_description
1 polymer ?
#
loop_
_entity_poly.entity_id
_entity_poly.type
_entity_poly.pdbx_seq_one_letter_code
_entity_poly.pdbx_strand_id
1 'polypeptide(L)'
;MDVITAHVGADFDAFASMLAAKKLYPDALIAFPGSPEKGLRDFFVVSALYAMDITPATEIDLDQVTRLIIVDTRQRDRIGVFEKVLDNPKVQVIIYDHHPASPKDIKSEQVHVAKTGACTTLMVELLKEKGISLTPDEATILMLGIYEDTGSLKFVSTTPRDLRAAAYLLEQGASLSVVSDLLIKEMTTEQVLLLHDLIRSTTHYRINGTDIHIATASSEQYVGDMAIVVHKLRDLENYNVLFVLISMEDRVYLVARSRLENVHVGEIARRFGGGGHPSAASATLKGMTLVEAREALLKVLHEMIPPELIAETVMSSPPILIHEKALIRDAQTLMTRYNINGLLVVNEMEMIVGILTRQTVEKAIYHGLDRNEVSQLMTTEFHSVAPGDSFEKVQQLVIGESQRLLPVVEKGRVKGIITRTDVMRIFRERVGDKVKDGAFPTLSHPARQKQIRKLMEERLPGHVYEFLKKAGEIGDEMGIQVYGVGGFVRDLILRRDTFDIDMVVEGDAVAFTERLAVLTNGVSRKHRKFKTANLTLPEGFQVDIASARLEYYDRPAALPTVTHSSLKLDLFRRDFTINTLAVHLNPGSFGQLIDFFGAQEDLREKRIRVLNNLSFVEDPTRILRAIRFEQRFGFRLGKHTLNLMK
;
A
#
# COMPACT_ATOMS: atom_id res chain seq x y z
N MET A 1 -52.25 7.69 -10.22
CA MET A 1 -51.52 8.95 -10.42
C MET A 1 -50.05 8.64 -10.64
N ASP A 2 -49.35 9.51 -11.35
CA ASP A 2 -47.95 9.30 -11.68
C ASP A 2 -47.08 10.19 -10.81
N VAL A 3 -45.98 9.65 -10.29
CA VAL A 3 -45.10 10.35 -9.36
C VAL A 3 -43.66 10.27 -9.82
N ILE A 4 -42.97 11.42 -9.83
CA ILE A 4 -41.54 11.55 -10.05
C ILE A 4 -40.86 11.76 -8.70
N THR A 5 -39.87 10.94 -8.38
CA THR A 5 -39.09 11.05 -7.16
C THR A 5 -37.60 10.81 -7.42
N ALA A 6 -36.76 11.09 -6.42
CA ALA A 6 -35.32 10.89 -6.46
C ALA A 6 -34.84 10.29 -5.14
N HIS A 7 -33.56 10.46 -4.78
CA HIS A 7 -33.05 10.02 -3.50
C HIS A 7 -33.35 11.00 -2.34
N VAL A 8 -33.31 10.50 -1.10
CA VAL A 8 -33.32 11.30 0.13
C VAL A 8 -32.10 12.22 0.15
N GLY A 9 -32.30 13.46 0.63
CA GLY A 9 -31.28 14.49 0.51
C GLY A 9 -31.00 14.86 -0.95
N ALA A 10 -32.04 15.07 -1.75
CA ALA A 10 -31.90 15.44 -3.16
C ALA A 10 -31.03 16.70 -3.32
N ASP A 11 -30.07 16.63 -4.23
CA ASP A 11 -29.18 17.70 -4.66
C ASP A 11 -29.67 18.30 -5.99
N PHE A 12 -28.86 19.14 -6.66
CA PHE A 12 -29.25 19.74 -7.94
C PHE A 12 -29.29 18.71 -9.06
N ASP A 13 -28.49 17.64 -9.07
CA ASP A 13 -28.59 16.61 -10.12
C ASP A 13 -29.91 15.83 -10.02
N ALA A 14 -30.27 15.43 -8.80
CA ALA A 14 -31.56 14.83 -8.51
C ALA A 14 -32.71 15.75 -8.94
N PHE A 15 -32.71 17.01 -8.50
CA PHE A 15 -33.78 17.95 -8.82
C PHE A 15 -33.87 18.29 -10.31
N ALA A 16 -32.74 18.54 -10.96
CA ALA A 16 -32.68 18.78 -12.40
C ALA A 16 -33.20 17.58 -13.19
N SER A 17 -32.82 16.37 -12.80
CA SER A 17 -33.34 15.14 -13.39
C SER A 17 -34.86 15.00 -13.17
N MET A 18 -35.40 15.39 -12.02
CA MET A 18 -36.84 15.38 -11.77
C MET A 18 -37.59 16.36 -12.68
N LEU A 19 -37.06 17.55 -12.89
CA LEU A 19 -37.63 18.53 -13.83
C LEU A 19 -37.57 18.01 -15.27
N ALA A 20 -36.46 17.40 -15.69
CA ALA A 20 -36.37 16.79 -17.00
C ALA A 20 -37.37 15.63 -17.16
N ALA A 21 -37.56 14.82 -16.12
CA ALA A 21 -38.57 13.76 -16.12
C ALA A 21 -39.98 14.34 -16.23
N LYS A 22 -40.29 15.47 -15.58
CA LYS A 22 -41.58 16.16 -15.70
C LYS A 22 -41.88 16.60 -17.13
N LYS A 23 -40.86 16.96 -17.92
CA LYS A 23 -41.01 17.25 -19.36
C LYS A 23 -41.31 16.00 -20.19
N LEU A 24 -40.78 14.85 -19.79
CA LEU A 24 -41.09 13.55 -20.41
C LEU A 24 -42.47 13.01 -19.98
N TYR A 25 -42.91 13.35 -18.76
CA TYR A 25 -44.16 12.91 -18.15
C TYR A 25 -44.95 14.11 -17.60
N PRO A 26 -45.58 14.93 -18.48
CA PRO A 26 -46.20 16.21 -18.09
C PRO A 26 -47.26 16.10 -16.99
N ASP A 27 -47.97 14.97 -16.90
CA ASP A 27 -49.04 14.76 -15.91
C ASP A 27 -48.53 14.23 -14.56
N ALA A 28 -47.24 13.88 -14.43
CA ALA A 28 -46.70 13.30 -13.21
C ALA A 28 -46.39 14.36 -12.14
N LEU A 29 -46.63 14.06 -10.86
CA LEU A 29 -46.34 14.95 -9.73
C LEU A 29 -44.88 14.79 -9.29
N ILE A 30 -44.18 15.90 -9.05
CA ILE A 30 -42.82 15.87 -8.48
C ILE A 30 -42.93 15.83 -6.97
N ALA A 31 -42.30 14.85 -6.32
CA ALA A 31 -42.29 14.76 -4.86
C ALA A 31 -40.94 14.25 -4.33
N PHE A 32 -40.33 15.03 -3.43
CA PHE A 32 -39.09 14.64 -2.76
C PHE A 32 -39.37 13.59 -1.67
N PRO A 33 -38.55 12.53 -1.55
CA PRO A 33 -38.73 11.49 -0.54
C PRO A 33 -38.38 11.93 0.89
N GLY A 34 -37.80 13.13 1.04
CA GLY A 34 -37.35 13.72 2.30
C GLY A 34 -36.89 15.17 2.09
N SER A 35 -36.23 15.76 3.09
CA SER A 35 -35.69 17.12 2.99
C SER A 35 -34.55 17.18 1.93
N PRO A 36 -34.59 18.13 0.98
CA PRO A 36 -33.50 18.35 0.02
C PRO A 36 -32.21 18.80 0.73
N GLU A 37 -31.07 18.75 0.03
CA GLU A 37 -29.81 19.30 0.52
C GLU A 37 -29.88 20.81 0.81
N LYS A 38 -28.99 21.32 1.66
CA LYS A 38 -28.98 22.75 2.06
C LYS A 38 -28.90 23.68 0.85
N GLY A 39 -28.00 23.39 -0.10
CA GLY A 39 -27.82 24.24 -1.30
C GLY A 39 -29.10 24.36 -2.13
N LEU A 40 -29.80 23.25 -2.33
CA LEU A 40 -31.07 23.24 -3.05
C LEU A 40 -32.20 23.93 -2.25
N ARG A 41 -32.23 23.79 -0.92
CA ARG A 41 -33.18 24.54 -0.07
C ARG A 41 -32.96 26.04 -0.15
N ASP A 42 -31.70 26.48 -0.07
CA ASP A 42 -31.33 27.89 -0.17
C ASP A 42 -31.72 28.45 -1.56
N PHE A 43 -31.56 27.64 -2.62
CA PHE A 43 -32.06 27.97 -3.96
C PHE A 43 -33.58 28.19 -4.00
N PHE A 44 -34.38 27.33 -3.37
CA PHE A 44 -35.84 27.51 -3.35
C PHE A 44 -36.31 28.75 -2.59
N VAL A 45 -35.55 29.21 -1.59
CA VAL A 45 -35.85 30.47 -0.89
C VAL A 45 -35.69 31.66 -1.84
N VAL A 46 -34.67 31.63 -2.70
CA VAL A 46 -34.36 32.71 -3.65
C VAL A 46 -35.23 32.61 -4.91
N SER A 47 -35.55 31.38 -5.34
CA SER A 47 -36.23 31.08 -6.61
C SER A 47 -37.55 30.33 -6.36
N ALA A 48 -38.43 30.95 -5.57
CA ALA A 48 -39.71 30.37 -5.12
C ALA A 48 -40.62 29.88 -6.26
N LEU A 49 -40.45 30.40 -7.47
CA LEU A 49 -41.21 29.99 -8.66
C LEU A 49 -41.11 28.48 -8.93
N TYR A 50 -39.94 27.88 -8.75
CA TYR A 50 -39.73 26.45 -9.00
C TYR A 50 -40.20 25.54 -7.85
N ALA A 51 -40.44 26.10 -6.67
CA ALA A 51 -40.97 25.36 -5.53
C ALA A 51 -42.48 25.13 -5.65
N MET A 52 -43.20 25.91 -6.47
CA MET A 52 -44.67 25.82 -6.59
C MET A 52 -45.17 24.54 -7.28
N ASP A 53 -44.33 23.88 -8.07
CA ASP A 53 -44.69 22.65 -8.80
C ASP A 53 -44.27 21.35 -8.07
N ILE A 54 -43.82 21.47 -6.81
CA ILE A 54 -43.36 20.34 -6.00
C ILE A 54 -44.43 20.01 -4.96
N THR A 55 -44.97 18.78 -5.04
CA THR A 55 -45.96 18.28 -4.09
C THR A 55 -45.24 17.69 -2.86
N PRO A 56 -45.59 18.12 -1.63
CA PRO A 56 -45.06 17.50 -0.43
C PRO A 56 -45.37 15.99 -0.43
N ALA A 57 -44.38 15.14 -0.11
CA ALA A 57 -44.60 13.70 -0.13
C ALA A 57 -45.68 13.22 0.85
N THR A 58 -45.98 14.02 1.89
CA THR A 58 -47.10 13.77 2.82
C THR A 58 -48.48 13.95 2.20
N GLU A 59 -48.58 14.67 1.08
CA GLU A 59 -49.84 14.89 0.35
C GLU A 59 -50.06 13.87 -0.78
N ILE A 60 -49.06 13.02 -1.05
CA ILE A 60 -49.18 11.95 -2.04
C ILE A 60 -49.86 10.73 -1.40
N ASP A 61 -51.03 10.35 -1.91
CA ASP A 61 -51.66 9.09 -1.59
C ASP A 61 -50.93 7.93 -2.31
N LEU A 62 -50.10 7.22 -1.55
CA LEU A 62 -49.25 6.14 -2.07
C LEU A 62 -50.05 5.00 -2.71
N ASP A 63 -51.29 4.75 -2.25
CA ASP A 63 -52.14 3.66 -2.76
C ASP A 63 -52.72 3.97 -4.15
N GLN A 64 -52.78 5.26 -4.51
CA GLN A 64 -53.25 5.70 -5.82
C GLN A 64 -52.13 5.83 -6.86
N VAL A 65 -50.87 5.59 -6.50
CA VAL A 65 -49.75 5.65 -7.44
C VAL A 65 -49.86 4.49 -8.45
N THR A 66 -49.87 4.83 -9.74
CA THR A 66 -49.98 3.88 -10.86
C THR A 66 -48.66 3.74 -11.60
N ARG A 67 -47.85 4.80 -11.62
CA ARG A 67 -46.52 4.82 -12.21
C ARG A 67 -45.56 5.63 -11.33
N LEU A 68 -44.41 5.05 -11.03
CA LEU A 68 -43.35 5.68 -10.24
C LEU A 68 -42.11 5.87 -11.13
N ILE A 69 -41.74 7.12 -11.38
CA ILE A 69 -40.54 7.50 -12.13
C ILE A 69 -39.48 7.90 -11.10
N ILE A 70 -38.38 7.16 -11.08
CA ILE A 70 -37.27 7.37 -10.15
C ILE A 70 -36.10 7.90 -10.96
N VAL A 71 -35.53 9.02 -10.53
CA VAL A 71 -34.34 9.61 -11.13
C VAL A 71 -33.20 9.67 -10.12
N ASP A 72 -31.97 9.60 -10.64
CA ASP A 72 -30.73 9.77 -9.89
C ASP A 72 -30.55 8.77 -8.72
N THR A 73 -31.29 7.68 -8.76
CA THR A 73 -31.04 6.52 -7.92
C THR A 73 -31.79 5.32 -8.45
N ARG A 74 -31.24 4.14 -8.19
CA ARG A 74 -31.94 2.87 -8.35
C ARG A 74 -31.99 2.05 -7.07
N GLN A 75 -31.56 2.61 -5.94
CA GLN A 75 -31.52 1.90 -4.67
C GLN A 75 -32.82 2.07 -3.89
N ARG A 76 -33.40 0.95 -3.47
CA ARG A 76 -34.71 0.91 -2.80
C ARG A 76 -34.76 1.74 -1.51
N ASP A 77 -33.68 1.72 -0.72
CA ASP A 77 -33.57 2.42 0.56
C ASP A 77 -33.33 3.92 0.42
N ARG A 78 -33.02 4.42 -0.79
CA ARG A 78 -32.78 5.85 -1.02
C ARG A 78 -34.03 6.64 -1.38
N ILE A 79 -35.17 6.01 -1.68
CA ILE A 79 -36.40 6.73 -2.09
C ILE A 79 -37.39 7.00 -0.95
N GLY A 80 -36.96 6.83 0.31
CA GLY A 80 -37.72 7.21 1.50
C GLY A 80 -39.14 6.64 1.54
N VAL A 81 -40.14 7.50 1.73
CA VAL A 81 -41.55 7.07 1.86
C VAL A 81 -42.10 6.32 0.65
N PHE A 82 -41.54 6.55 -0.54
CA PHE A 82 -41.96 5.90 -1.78
C PHE A 82 -41.49 4.44 -1.90
N GLU A 83 -40.64 3.96 -0.99
CA GLU A 83 -40.26 2.55 -0.92
C GLU A 83 -41.50 1.63 -0.84
N LYS A 84 -42.53 2.06 -0.10
CA LYS A 84 -43.78 1.31 0.06
C LYS A 84 -44.55 1.10 -1.25
N VAL A 85 -44.42 2.02 -2.19
CA VAL A 85 -45.08 1.95 -3.50
C VAL A 85 -44.54 0.77 -4.30
N LEU A 86 -43.27 0.40 -4.10
CA LEU A 86 -42.63 -0.72 -4.80
C LEU A 86 -43.19 -2.10 -4.40
N ASP A 87 -43.91 -2.19 -3.29
CA ASP A 87 -44.53 -3.44 -2.84
C ASP A 87 -45.82 -3.77 -3.60
N ASN A 88 -46.36 -2.82 -4.36
CA ASN A 88 -47.53 -3.03 -5.21
C ASN A 88 -47.10 -3.45 -6.64
N PRO A 89 -47.30 -4.73 -7.04
CA PRO A 89 -46.83 -5.23 -8.33
C PRO A 89 -47.58 -4.64 -9.54
N LYS A 90 -48.67 -3.89 -9.32
CA LYS A 90 -49.41 -3.19 -10.39
C LYS A 90 -48.79 -1.85 -10.77
N VAL A 91 -47.85 -1.34 -9.97
CA VAL A 91 -47.20 -0.05 -10.24
C VAL A 91 -46.13 -0.24 -11.30
N GLN A 92 -46.20 0.57 -12.36
CA GLN A 92 -45.12 0.65 -13.34
C GLN A 92 -43.96 1.46 -12.77
N VAL A 93 -42.77 0.89 -12.69
CA VAL A 93 -41.57 1.58 -12.19
C VAL A 93 -40.64 1.91 -13.34
N ILE A 94 -40.24 3.17 -13.49
CA ILE A 94 -39.28 3.63 -14.51
C ILE A 94 -38.10 4.25 -13.80
N ILE A 95 -36.87 3.87 -14.16
CA ILE A 95 -35.66 4.33 -13.47
C ILE A 95 -34.70 4.98 -14.47
N TYR A 96 -34.21 6.16 -14.14
CA TYR A 96 -33.11 6.84 -14.82
C TYR A 96 -31.97 7.07 -13.82
N ASP A 97 -30.79 6.51 -14.08
CA ASP A 97 -29.67 6.59 -13.13
C ASP A 97 -28.31 6.51 -13.84
N HIS A 98 -27.27 7.03 -13.21
CA HIS A 98 -25.88 6.96 -13.70
C HIS A 98 -24.93 6.21 -12.75
N HIS A 99 -25.39 5.88 -11.53
CA HIS A 99 -24.59 5.20 -10.53
C HIS A 99 -24.24 3.76 -10.92
N PRO A 100 -23.14 3.18 -10.41
CA PRO A 100 -22.82 1.75 -10.56
C PRO A 100 -23.87 0.82 -9.94
N ALA A 101 -23.89 -0.44 -10.39
CA ALA A 101 -24.86 -1.42 -9.90
C ALA A 101 -24.63 -1.78 -8.44
N SER A 102 -25.71 -1.91 -7.67
CA SER A 102 -25.69 -2.30 -6.26
C SER A 102 -26.58 -3.51 -6.00
N PRO A 103 -26.27 -4.38 -5.02
CA PRO A 103 -27.18 -5.46 -4.60
C PRO A 103 -28.55 -4.96 -4.11
N LYS A 104 -28.67 -3.67 -3.77
CA LYS A 104 -29.89 -3.01 -3.30
C LYS A 104 -30.74 -2.42 -4.43
N ASP A 105 -30.37 -2.67 -5.68
CA ASP A 105 -31.07 -2.10 -6.84
C ASP A 105 -32.52 -2.60 -6.93
N ILE A 106 -33.42 -1.68 -7.25
CA ILE A 106 -34.83 -1.96 -7.51
C ILE A 106 -34.92 -2.80 -8.78
N LYS A 107 -35.70 -3.89 -8.73
CA LYS A 107 -35.99 -4.72 -9.89
C LYS A 107 -37.12 -4.09 -10.69
N SER A 108 -36.80 -3.57 -11.87
CA SER A 108 -37.77 -3.05 -12.84
C SER A 108 -37.42 -3.49 -14.27
N GLU A 109 -38.42 -3.58 -15.13
CA GLU A 109 -38.26 -3.82 -16.57
C GLU A 109 -37.85 -2.57 -17.35
N GLN A 110 -38.06 -1.37 -16.79
CA GLN A 110 -37.75 -0.08 -17.43
C GLN A 110 -36.65 0.66 -16.68
N VAL A 111 -35.41 0.18 -16.86
CA VAL A 111 -34.22 0.75 -16.22
C VAL A 111 -33.28 1.33 -17.27
N HIS A 112 -33.14 2.64 -17.24
CA HIS A 112 -32.29 3.43 -18.14
C HIS A 112 -31.05 3.88 -17.37
N VAL A 113 -29.95 3.12 -17.54
CA VAL A 113 -28.67 3.45 -16.91
C VAL A 113 -27.62 3.78 -17.95
N ALA A 114 -26.92 4.90 -17.74
CA ALA A 114 -25.83 5.32 -18.60
C ALA A 114 -24.60 5.72 -17.79
N LYS A 115 -23.41 5.43 -18.32
CA LYS A 115 -22.17 5.91 -17.73
C LYS A 115 -21.94 7.38 -18.14
N THR A 116 -22.47 8.29 -17.33
CA THR A 116 -22.32 9.76 -17.46
C THR A 116 -21.86 10.34 -16.13
N GLY A 117 -21.34 11.57 -16.16
CA GLY A 117 -20.88 12.29 -14.98
C GLY A 117 -22.03 12.73 -14.08
N ALA A 118 -23.23 12.92 -14.63
CA ALA A 118 -24.47 13.24 -13.93
C ALA A 118 -25.67 12.46 -14.52
N CYS A 119 -26.71 12.21 -13.73
CA CYS A 119 -28.00 11.68 -14.20
C CYS A 119 -28.69 12.66 -15.15
N THR A 120 -28.59 13.97 -14.88
CA THR A 120 -29.18 15.02 -15.72
C THR A 120 -28.66 14.96 -17.16
N THR A 121 -27.40 14.57 -17.38
CA THR A 121 -26.84 14.39 -18.73
C THR A 121 -27.65 13.39 -19.55
N LEU A 122 -28.00 12.23 -18.97
CA LEU A 122 -28.84 11.23 -19.62
C LEU A 122 -30.21 11.81 -19.95
N MET A 123 -30.80 12.56 -19.02
CA MET A 123 -32.12 13.16 -19.20
C MET A 123 -32.14 14.22 -20.31
N VAL A 124 -31.11 15.06 -20.39
CA VAL A 124 -30.97 16.07 -21.45
C VAL A 124 -30.83 15.44 -22.83
N GLU A 125 -30.07 14.35 -22.94
CA GLU A 125 -29.96 13.60 -24.20
C GLU A 125 -31.31 13.04 -24.64
N LEU A 126 -32.11 12.50 -23.71
CA LEU A 126 -33.46 12.00 -23.99
C LEU A 126 -34.43 13.10 -24.43
N LEU A 127 -34.38 14.27 -23.77
CA LEU A 127 -35.20 15.42 -24.16
C LEU A 127 -34.84 15.91 -25.57
N LYS A 128 -33.54 15.99 -25.86
CA LYS A 128 -33.02 16.36 -27.17
C LYS A 128 -33.43 15.36 -28.26
N GLU A 129 -33.32 14.06 -28.00
CA GLU A 129 -33.73 13.00 -28.93
C GLU A 129 -35.22 13.08 -29.27
N LYS A 130 -36.05 13.40 -28.26
CA LYS A 130 -37.51 13.56 -28.44
C LYS A 130 -37.93 14.93 -28.99
N GLY A 131 -36.99 15.84 -29.22
CA GLY A 131 -37.27 17.19 -29.72
C GLY A 131 -38.10 18.05 -28.75
N ILE A 132 -37.98 17.81 -27.45
CA ILE A 132 -38.69 18.59 -26.41
C ILE A 132 -37.92 19.89 -26.16
N SER A 133 -38.59 21.03 -26.34
CA SER A 133 -37.99 22.35 -26.15
C SER A 133 -37.84 22.71 -24.66
N LEU A 134 -36.72 23.35 -24.35
CA LEU A 134 -36.40 23.88 -23.03
C LEU A 134 -36.50 25.40 -23.03
N THR A 135 -37.00 25.97 -21.95
CA THR A 135 -36.84 27.41 -21.68
C THR A 135 -35.40 27.70 -21.21
N PRO A 136 -34.90 28.94 -21.33
CA PRO A 136 -33.58 29.32 -20.79
C PRO A 136 -33.42 28.97 -19.30
N ASP A 137 -34.51 29.13 -18.55
CA ASP A 137 -34.63 28.83 -17.12
C ASP A 137 -34.51 27.33 -16.83
N GLU A 138 -35.28 26.49 -17.55
CA GLU A 138 -35.17 25.03 -17.46
C GLU A 138 -33.76 24.59 -17.87
N ALA A 139 -33.20 25.15 -18.95
CA ALA A 139 -31.86 24.82 -19.41
C ALA A 139 -30.78 25.19 -18.38
N THR A 140 -30.97 26.28 -17.63
CA THR A 140 -30.07 26.71 -16.55
C THR A 140 -30.10 25.71 -15.39
N ILE A 141 -31.26 25.24 -14.97
CA ILE A 141 -31.36 24.26 -13.86
C ILE A 141 -30.78 22.90 -14.28
N LEU A 142 -31.03 22.46 -15.52
CA LEU A 142 -30.43 21.24 -16.04
C LEU A 142 -28.90 21.37 -16.12
N MET A 143 -28.38 22.55 -16.45
CA MET A 143 -26.94 22.79 -16.47
C MET A 143 -26.36 22.77 -15.05
N LEU A 144 -27.11 23.27 -14.07
CA LEU A 144 -26.73 23.27 -12.66
C LEU A 144 -26.54 21.84 -12.13
N GLY A 145 -27.46 20.92 -12.45
CA GLY A 145 -27.33 19.50 -12.08
C GLY A 145 -26.07 18.85 -12.67
N ILE A 146 -25.79 19.09 -13.96
CA ILE A 146 -24.55 18.59 -14.59
C ILE A 146 -23.31 19.17 -13.93
N TYR A 147 -23.29 20.48 -13.67
CA TYR A 147 -22.11 21.14 -13.10
C TYR A 147 -21.88 20.78 -11.64
N GLU A 148 -22.91 20.51 -10.84
CA GLU A 148 -22.73 20.06 -9.46
C GLU A 148 -22.01 18.71 -9.42
N ASP A 149 -22.55 17.70 -10.10
CA ASP A 149 -22.10 16.33 -9.95
C ASP A 149 -20.79 16.01 -10.71
N THR A 150 -20.44 16.86 -11.68
CA THR A 150 -19.15 16.83 -12.37
C THR A 150 -18.08 17.71 -11.72
N GLY A 151 -18.40 18.40 -10.62
CA GLY A 151 -17.48 19.33 -9.96
C GLY A 151 -17.06 20.47 -10.87
N SER A 152 -18.02 21.07 -11.56
CA SER A 152 -17.84 22.03 -12.66
C SER A 152 -16.97 21.46 -13.79
N LEU A 153 -17.28 20.23 -14.22
CA LEU A 153 -16.59 19.49 -15.27
C LEU A 153 -15.12 19.12 -14.98
N LYS A 154 -14.70 19.13 -13.71
CA LYS A 154 -13.31 18.85 -13.29
C LYS A 154 -13.12 17.44 -12.72
N PHE A 155 -14.19 16.78 -12.29
CA PHE A 155 -14.07 15.45 -11.69
C PHE A 155 -13.71 14.39 -12.72
N VAL A 156 -13.00 13.35 -12.28
CA VAL A 156 -12.55 12.23 -13.13
C VAL A 156 -13.73 11.39 -13.66
N SER A 157 -14.90 11.49 -13.01
CA SER A 157 -16.18 10.91 -13.45
C SER A 157 -16.77 11.61 -14.68
N THR A 158 -16.37 12.86 -14.96
CA THR A 158 -16.88 13.66 -16.08
C THR A 158 -16.59 12.98 -17.41
N THR A 159 -17.59 12.89 -18.28
CA THR A 159 -17.49 12.26 -19.60
C THR A 159 -17.68 13.27 -20.73
N PRO A 160 -17.26 12.94 -21.97
CA PRO A 160 -17.55 13.79 -23.13
C PRO A 160 -19.05 14.02 -23.39
N ARG A 161 -19.94 13.20 -22.83
CA ARG A 161 -21.39 13.38 -22.94
C ARG A 161 -21.86 14.56 -22.10
N ASP A 162 -21.33 14.70 -20.89
CA ASP A 162 -21.66 15.81 -19.99
C ASP A 162 -21.30 17.16 -20.63
N LEU A 163 -20.13 17.24 -21.28
CA LEU A 163 -19.73 18.45 -22.01
C LEU A 163 -20.65 18.77 -23.19
N ARG A 164 -21.13 17.76 -23.92
CA ARG A 164 -22.07 17.97 -25.04
C ARG A 164 -23.46 18.36 -24.56
N ALA A 165 -23.92 17.76 -23.46
CA ALA A 165 -25.18 18.14 -22.84
C ALA A 165 -25.12 19.58 -22.31
N ALA A 166 -24.05 19.95 -21.60
CA ALA A 166 -23.83 21.33 -21.16
C ALA A 166 -23.77 22.31 -22.34
N ALA A 167 -23.06 21.98 -23.43
CA ALA A 167 -23.02 22.81 -24.63
C ALA A 167 -24.42 23.00 -25.24
N TYR A 168 -25.21 21.92 -25.34
CA TYR A 168 -26.59 21.99 -25.83
C TYR A 168 -27.48 22.87 -24.94
N LEU A 169 -27.38 22.74 -23.62
CA LEU A 169 -28.13 23.58 -22.69
C LEU A 169 -27.76 25.06 -22.82
N LEU A 170 -26.48 25.35 -23.05
CA LEU A 170 -26.01 26.71 -23.35
C LEU A 170 -26.63 27.24 -24.66
N GLU A 171 -26.72 26.39 -25.70
CA GLU A 171 -27.43 26.73 -26.95
C GLU A 171 -28.93 27.00 -26.73
N GLN A 172 -29.55 26.35 -25.72
CA GLN A 172 -30.94 26.62 -25.31
C GLN A 172 -31.09 27.86 -24.42
N GLY A 173 -30.00 28.58 -24.12
CA GLY A 173 -30.02 29.83 -23.36
C GLY A 173 -29.72 29.69 -21.86
N ALA A 174 -29.15 28.56 -21.42
CA ALA A 174 -28.72 28.40 -20.03
C ALA A 174 -27.74 29.51 -19.59
N SER A 175 -27.91 30.02 -18.37
CA SER A 175 -27.06 31.09 -17.84
C SER A 175 -25.90 30.54 -16.99
N LEU A 176 -24.69 30.59 -17.54
CA LEU A 176 -23.48 30.19 -16.82
C LEU A 176 -23.19 31.07 -15.60
N SER A 177 -23.60 32.34 -15.59
CA SER A 177 -23.42 33.21 -14.42
C SER A 177 -24.27 32.71 -13.25
N VAL A 178 -25.54 32.38 -13.49
CA VAL A 178 -26.43 31.82 -12.47
C VAL A 178 -25.90 30.48 -11.96
N VAL A 179 -25.43 29.60 -12.85
CA VAL A 179 -24.81 28.33 -12.46
C VAL A 179 -23.57 28.56 -11.58
N SER A 180 -22.72 29.52 -11.95
CA SER A 180 -21.53 29.87 -11.17
C SER A 180 -21.89 30.40 -9.78
N ASP A 181 -22.84 31.34 -9.71
CA ASP A 181 -23.24 31.99 -8.46
C ASP A 181 -23.88 31.00 -7.47
N LEU A 182 -24.62 30.00 -7.98
CA LEU A 182 -25.28 29.00 -7.15
C LEU A 182 -24.37 27.85 -6.70
N LEU A 183 -23.33 27.52 -7.48
CA LEU A 183 -22.40 26.42 -7.14
C LEU A 183 -21.21 26.88 -6.30
N ILE A 184 -20.83 28.16 -6.37
CA ILE A 184 -19.78 28.71 -5.53
C ILE A 184 -20.31 28.79 -4.10
N LYS A 185 -19.91 27.82 -3.27
CA LYS A 185 -20.00 27.96 -1.81
C LYS A 185 -18.99 29.02 -1.38
N GLU A 186 -19.44 30.26 -1.29
CA GLU A 186 -18.65 31.33 -0.68
C GLU A 186 -18.29 30.93 0.76
N MET A 187 -17.04 31.20 1.16
CA MET A 187 -16.65 30.99 2.55
C MET A 187 -17.31 32.06 3.41
N THR A 188 -17.90 31.66 4.54
CA THR A 188 -18.41 32.63 5.50
C THR A 188 -17.25 33.44 6.10
N THR A 189 -17.54 34.61 6.67
CA THR A 189 -16.53 35.43 7.36
C THR A 189 -15.78 34.61 8.43
N GLU A 190 -16.50 33.77 9.18
CA GLU A 190 -15.94 32.91 10.21
C GLU A 190 -15.00 31.85 9.62
N GLN A 191 -15.35 31.27 8.46
CA GLN A 191 -14.48 30.34 7.74
C GLN A 191 -13.22 31.01 7.20
N VAL A 192 -13.31 32.27 6.74
CA VAL A 192 -12.16 33.06 6.30
C VAL A 192 -11.22 33.38 7.46
N LEU A 193 -11.76 33.79 8.62
CA LEU A 193 -10.97 34.03 9.83
C LEU A 193 -10.29 32.75 10.30
N LEU A 194 -11.02 31.63 10.32
CA LEU A 194 -10.46 30.32 10.65
C LEU A 194 -9.34 29.92 9.69
N LEU A 195 -9.51 30.13 8.39
CA LEU A 195 -8.48 29.87 7.38
C LEU A 195 -7.21 30.68 7.67
N HIS A 196 -7.34 31.97 7.95
CA HIS A 196 -6.21 32.83 8.30
C HIS A 196 -5.43 32.30 9.51
N ASP A 197 -6.12 31.86 10.57
CA ASP A 197 -5.48 31.34 11.77
C ASP A 197 -4.78 30.00 11.52
N LEU A 198 -5.36 29.15 10.67
CA LEU A 198 -4.74 27.89 10.26
C LEU A 198 -3.49 28.12 9.40
N ILE A 199 -3.50 29.09 8.48
CA ILE A 199 -2.31 29.45 7.68
C ILE A 199 -1.16 29.84 8.63
N ARG A 200 -1.43 30.69 9.62
CA ARG A 200 -0.39 31.18 10.55
C ARG A 200 0.13 30.13 11.52
N SER A 201 -0.70 29.16 11.90
CA SER A 201 -0.36 28.14 12.90
C SER A 201 0.25 26.86 12.30
N THR A 202 0.25 26.73 10.97
CA THR A 202 0.74 25.53 10.31
C THR A 202 2.21 25.30 10.62
N THR A 203 2.52 24.11 11.15
CA THR A 203 3.88 23.67 11.48
C THR A 203 4.24 22.48 10.61
N HIS A 204 5.46 22.50 10.06
CA HIS A 204 6.02 21.41 9.27
C HIS A 204 6.76 20.40 10.18
N TYR A 205 6.50 19.12 9.94
CA TYR A 205 7.13 17.99 10.61
C TYR A 205 7.66 17.02 9.57
N ARG A 206 8.89 16.53 9.79
CA ARG A 206 9.45 15.42 9.01
C ARG A 206 9.41 14.15 9.85
N ILE A 207 8.44 13.29 9.59
CA ILE A 207 8.22 12.04 10.34
C ILE A 207 8.58 10.88 9.42
N ASN A 208 9.59 10.08 9.82
CA ASN A 208 9.99 8.88 9.10
C ASN A 208 10.28 9.14 7.59
N GLY A 209 10.83 10.32 7.28
CA GLY A 209 11.13 10.78 5.91
C GLY A 209 9.97 11.49 5.20
N THR A 210 8.75 11.38 5.72
CA THR A 210 7.56 12.00 5.13
C THR A 210 7.31 13.41 5.67
N ASP A 211 7.09 14.36 4.78
CA ASP A 211 6.74 15.75 5.12
C ASP A 211 5.24 15.88 5.45
N ILE A 212 4.94 16.35 6.66
CA ILE A 212 3.59 16.46 7.21
C ILE A 212 3.39 17.85 7.77
N HIS A 213 2.21 18.42 7.52
CA HIS A 213 1.84 19.72 8.04
C HIS A 213 0.72 19.55 9.06
N ILE A 214 0.86 20.19 10.21
CA ILE A 214 -0.17 20.22 11.25
C ILE A 214 -0.54 21.68 11.53
N ALA A 215 -1.80 22.03 11.37
CA ALA A 215 -2.33 23.35 11.67
C ALA A 215 -3.31 23.29 12.85
N THR A 216 -3.37 24.35 13.65
CA THR A 216 -4.22 24.40 14.84
C THR A 216 -4.95 25.74 14.95
N ALA A 217 -6.24 25.72 15.21
CA ALA A 217 -7.01 26.95 15.44
C ALA A 217 -8.05 26.77 16.55
N SER A 218 -8.60 27.87 17.03
CA SER A 218 -9.68 27.88 18.01
C SER A 218 -10.77 28.87 17.60
N SER A 219 -12.02 28.50 17.79
CA SER A 219 -13.18 29.37 17.57
C SER A 219 -14.11 29.31 18.78
N GLU A 220 -14.66 30.46 19.18
CA GLU A 220 -15.66 30.55 20.26
C GLU A 220 -17.02 29.97 19.83
N GLN A 221 -17.32 30.02 18.53
CA GLN A 221 -18.55 29.51 17.95
C GLN A 221 -18.28 28.27 17.09
N TYR A 222 -19.29 27.41 16.94
CA TYR A 222 -19.22 26.31 16.00
C TYR A 222 -19.18 26.82 14.55
N VAL A 223 -18.13 26.46 13.81
CA VAL A 223 -17.99 26.75 12.37
C VAL A 223 -18.27 25.47 11.58
N GLY A 224 -19.35 25.49 10.79
CA GLY A 224 -19.72 24.40 9.90
C GLY A 224 -18.77 24.22 8.71
N ASP A 225 -18.86 23.06 8.06
CA ASP A 225 -18.16 22.74 6.80
C ASP A 225 -16.63 22.96 6.80
N MET A 226 -15.97 22.69 7.93
CA MET A 226 -14.50 22.79 8.08
C MET A 226 -13.70 22.08 6.98
N ALA A 227 -14.28 21.02 6.39
CA ALA A 227 -13.67 20.32 5.26
C ALA A 227 -13.33 21.24 4.08
N ILE A 228 -14.14 22.29 3.83
CA ILE A 228 -13.91 23.30 2.79
C ILE A 228 -12.67 24.13 3.14
N VAL A 229 -12.58 24.61 4.39
CA VAL A 229 -11.45 25.41 4.87
C VAL A 229 -10.14 24.61 4.79
N VAL A 230 -10.15 23.37 5.25
CA VAL A 230 -8.97 22.48 5.23
C VAL A 230 -8.57 22.13 3.79
N HIS A 231 -9.55 21.92 2.90
CA HIS A 231 -9.28 21.71 1.48
C HIS A 231 -8.64 22.94 0.84
N LYS A 232 -9.16 24.14 1.13
CA LYS A 232 -8.63 25.41 0.64
C LYS A 232 -7.19 25.65 1.12
N LEU A 233 -6.92 25.41 2.40
CA LEU A 233 -5.56 25.52 2.98
C LEU A 233 -4.57 24.59 2.29
N ARG A 234 -4.95 23.32 2.11
CA ARG A 234 -4.11 22.32 1.41
C ARG A 234 -3.76 22.78 0.00
N ASP A 235 -4.74 23.31 -0.74
CA ASP A 235 -4.53 23.71 -2.13
C ASP A 235 -3.75 25.03 -2.24
N LEU A 236 -3.95 25.97 -1.31
CA LEU A 236 -3.23 27.24 -1.28
C LEU A 236 -1.71 27.03 -1.11
N GLU A 237 -1.32 26.18 -0.17
CA GLU A 237 0.10 25.93 0.17
C GLU A 237 0.64 24.63 -0.45
N ASN A 238 -0.17 23.95 -1.26
CA ASN A 238 0.17 22.70 -1.94
C ASN A 238 0.67 21.57 -1.01
N TYR A 239 0.07 21.42 0.17
CA TYR A 239 0.48 20.40 1.14
C TYR A 239 0.11 18.97 0.69
N ASN A 240 1.09 18.06 0.72
CA ASN A 240 0.87 16.64 0.42
C ASN A 240 0.10 15.91 1.53
N VAL A 241 0.42 16.18 2.79
CA VAL A 241 -0.26 15.64 3.98
C VAL A 241 -0.51 16.77 4.95
N LEU A 242 -1.78 16.97 5.32
CA LEU A 242 -2.24 18.02 6.20
C LEU A 242 -3.18 17.44 7.26
N PHE A 243 -2.86 17.70 8.52
CA PHE A 243 -3.77 17.50 9.65
C PHE A 243 -4.14 18.84 10.25
N VAL A 244 -5.41 19.01 10.56
CA VAL A 244 -5.94 20.25 11.15
C VAL A 244 -6.68 19.90 12.42
N LEU A 245 -6.31 20.55 13.52
CA LEU A 245 -6.95 20.45 14.83
C LEU A 245 -7.64 21.77 15.16
N ILE A 246 -8.96 21.77 15.31
CA ILE A 246 -9.70 23.00 15.63
C ILE A 246 -10.45 22.80 16.94
N SER A 247 -10.20 23.67 17.92
CA SER A 247 -10.99 23.73 19.15
C SER A 247 -12.24 24.56 18.90
N MET A 248 -13.41 24.01 19.15
CA MET A 248 -14.66 24.76 19.17
C MET A 248 -15.49 24.26 20.35
N GLU A 249 -15.95 25.19 21.18
CA GLU A 249 -16.64 24.86 22.43
C GLU A 249 -15.78 23.88 23.27
N ASP A 250 -16.36 22.79 23.76
CA ASP A 250 -15.70 21.80 24.63
C ASP A 250 -15.07 20.62 23.84
N ARG A 251 -14.81 20.79 22.53
CA ARG A 251 -14.34 19.70 21.66
C ARG A 251 -13.22 20.14 20.72
N VAL A 252 -12.35 19.19 20.39
CA VAL A 252 -11.34 19.35 19.34
C VAL A 252 -11.73 18.51 18.14
N TYR A 253 -11.78 19.12 16.97
CA TYR A 253 -12.06 18.48 15.70
C TYR A 253 -10.75 18.23 14.96
N LEU A 254 -10.50 16.98 14.60
CA LEU A 254 -9.43 16.57 13.71
C LEU A 254 -9.98 16.42 12.30
N VAL A 255 -9.38 17.11 11.33
CA VAL A 255 -9.65 16.95 9.91
C VAL A 255 -8.34 16.69 9.19
N ALA A 256 -8.29 15.65 8.37
CA ALA A 256 -7.07 15.21 7.72
C ALA A 256 -7.24 15.06 6.21
N ARG A 257 -6.19 15.40 5.47
CA ARG A 257 -6.09 15.23 4.02
C ARG A 257 -4.71 14.68 3.65
N SER A 258 -4.68 13.74 2.72
CA SER A 258 -3.44 13.18 2.17
C SER A 258 -3.57 12.98 0.66
N ARG A 259 -2.49 13.30 -0.06
CA ARG A 259 -2.26 12.95 -1.47
C ARG A 259 -1.31 11.76 -1.62
N LEU A 260 -0.69 11.32 -0.52
CA LEU A 260 0.29 10.24 -0.52
C LEU A 260 -0.36 8.91 -0.15
N GLU A 261 -0.12 7.88 -0.96
CA GLU A 261 -0.70 6.55 -0.74
C GLU A 261 -0.17 5.86 0.52
N ASN A 262 1.07 6.17 0.92
CA ASN A 262 1.71 5.62 2.11
C ASN A 262 1.24 6.29 3.42
N VAL A 263 0.38 7.32 3.35
CA VAL A 263 -0.21 7.97 4.53
C VAL A 263 -1.73 7.86 4.48
N HIS A 264 -2.26 6.81 5.10
CA HIS A 264 -3.70 6.55 5.16
C HIS A 264 -4.36 7.33 6.31
N VAL A 265 -4.88 8.53 6.02
CA VAL A 265 -5.44 9.40 7.08
C VAL A 265 -6.70 8.84 7.74
N GLY A 266 -7.48 8.00 7.04
CA GLY A 266 -8.62 7.29 7.63
C GLY A 266 -8.27 6.36 8.78
N GLU A 267 -7.15 5.62 8.71
CA GLU A 267 -6.71 4.73 9.79
C GLU A 267 -6.18 5.53 10.98
N ILE A 268 -5.50 6.65 10.71
CA ILE A 268 -5.03 7.58 11.74
C ILE A 268 -6.23 8.17 12.49
N ALA A 269 -7.25 8.65 11.76
CA ALA A 269 -8.46 9.22 12.37
C ALA A 269 -9.23 8.20 13.24
N ARG A 270 -9.22 6.90 12.88
CA ARG A 270 -9.83 5.84 13.70
C ARG A 270 -9.19 5.70 15.09
N ARG A 271 -7.90 6.03 15.24
CA ARG A 271 -7.23 6.05 16.55
C ARG A 271 -7.79 7.13 17.49
N PHE A 272 -8.45 8.14 16.92
CA PHE A 272 -9.13 9.23 17.63
C PHE A 272 -10.65 9.04 17.69
N GLY A 273 -11.16 7.83 17.39
CA GLY A 273 -12.61 7.54 17.38
C GLY A 273 -13.36 8.10 16.17
N GLY A 274 -12.64 8.52 15.12
CA GLY A 274 -13.20 8.99 13.86
C GLY A 274 -13.14 7.97 12.73
N GLY A 275 -13.06 8.45 11.50
CA GLY A 275 -12.98 7.61 10.31
C GLY A 275 -12.90 8.41 9.01
N GLY A 276 -12.86 7.69 7.90
CA GLY A 276 -12.83 8.26 6.56
C GLY A 276 -12.10 7.38 5.56
N HIS A 277 -11.75 7.99 4.42
CA HIS A 277 -11.02 7.39 3.31
C HIS A 277 -9.51 7.53 3.49
N PRO A 278 -8.70 6.83 2.66
CA PRO A 278 -7.24 6.98 2.66
C PRO A 278 -6.75 8.42 2.49
N SER A 279 -7.46 9.23 1.70
CA SER A 279 -7.09 10.60 1.35
C SER A 279 -7.79 11.68 2.17
N ALA A 280 -8.87 11.35 2.89
CA ALA A 280 -9.72 12.31 3.59
C ALA A 280 -10.41 11.67 4.78
N ALA A 281 -10.23 12.24 5.97
CA ALA A 281 -10.81 11.71 7.20
C ALA A 281 -11.08 12.80 8.24
N SER A 282 -11.88 12.47 9.25
CA SER A 282 -12.15 13.34 10.40
C SER A 282 -12.36 12.54 11.69
N ALA A 283 -12.16 13.21 12.83
CA ALA A 283 -12.47 12.69 14.16
C ALA A 283 -12.88 13.82 15.10
N THR A 284 -13.62 13.49 16.16
CA THR A 284 -14.00 14.44 17.21
C THR A 284 -13.45 13.95 18.54
N LEU A 285 -12.54 14.72 19.12
CA LEU A 285 -11.85 14.42 20.36
C LEU A 285 -12.57 15.18 21.49
N LYS A 286 -13.09 14.43 22.47
CA LYS A 286 -13.80 14.98 23.63
C LYS A 286 -12.88 14.99 24.84
N GLY A 287 -12.92 16.08 25.62
CA GLY A 287 -12.16 16.19 26.87
C GLY A 287 -10.64 16.29 26.68
N MET A 288 -10.20 16.76 25.52
CA MET A 288 -8.79 17.03 25.22
C MET A 288 -8.62 18.49 24.85
N THR A 289 -7.54 19.11 25.32
CA THR A 289 -7.07 20.40 24.84
C THR A 289 -6.42 20.28 23.47
N LEU A 290 -6.27 21.39 22.74
CA LEU A 290 -5.53 21.40 21.45
C LEU A 290 -4.10 20.86 21.59
N VAL A 291 -3.43 21.20 22.68
CA VAL A 291 -2.05 20.76 22.94
C VAL A 291 -2.02 19.25 23.11
N GLU A 292 -2.87 18.68 23.96
CA GLU A 292 -2.95 17.23 24.16
C GLU A 292 -3.32 16.49 22.87
N ALA A 293 -4.28 17.03 22.10
CA ALA A 293 -4.68 16.46 20.83
C ALA A 293 -3.51 16.44 19.82
N ARG A 294 -2.72 17.51 19.76
CA ARG A 294 -1.54 17.60 18.88
C ARG A 294 -0.45 16.61 19.29
N GLU A 295 -0.12 16.52 20.58
CA GLU A 295 0.89 15.56 21.06
C GLU A 295 0.45 14.11 20.82
N ALA A 296 -0.84 13.81 21.06
CA ALA A 296 -1.40 12.50 20.76
C ALA A 296 -1.36 12.18 19.25
N LEU A 297 -1.66 13.16 18.39
CA LEU A 297 -1.53 13.03 16.94
C LEU A 297 -0.09 12.73 16.54
N LEU A 298 0.89 13.51 17.01
CA LEU A 298 2.30 13.27 16.71
C LEU A 298 2.75 11.86 17.10
N LYS A 299 2.35 11.38 18.28
CA LYS A 299 2.64 10.01 18.71
C LYS A 299 2.07 8.97 17.74
N VAL A 300 0.81 9.12 17.34
CA VAL A 300 0.17 8.21 16.38
C VAL A 300 0.86 8.26 15.01
N LEU A 301 1.27 9.45 14.55
CA LEU A 301 1.97 9.61 13.27
C LEU A 301 3.32 8.88 13.29
N HIS A 302 4.10 8.99 14.37
CA HIS A 302 5.35 8.24 14.53
C HIS A 302 5.15 6.71 14.56
N GLU A 303 4.03 6.24 15.12
CA GLU A 303 3.69 4.81 15.16
C GLU A 303 3.23 4.26 13.79
N MET A 304 2.49 5.05 13.02
CA MET A 304 1.73 4.56 11.86
C MET A 304 2.36 4.88 10.51
N ILE A 305 3.18 5.93 10.42
CA ILE A 305 3.82 6.30 9.16
C ILE A 305 5.07 5.45 8.99
N PRO A 306 5.16 4.59 7.95
CA PRO A 306 6.33 3.76 7.75
C PRO A 306 7.56 4.60 7.39
N PRO A 307 8.78 4.17 7.75
CA PRO A 307 10.01 4.78 7.27
C PRO A 307 10.05 4.82 5.74
N GLU A 308 10.44 5.98 5.22
CA GLU A 308 10.80 6.16 3.82
C GLU A 308 11.91 5.15 3.49
N LEU A 309 11.67 4.33 2.46
CA LEU A 309 12.70 3.40 2.00
C LEU A 309 13.72 4.21 1.21
N ILE A 310 14.98 4.09 1.62
CA ILE A 310 16.13 4.67 0.93
C ILE A 310 17.00 3.56 0.34
N ALA A 311 17.83 3.89 -0.65
CA ALA A 311 18.68 2.94 -1.36
C ALA A 311 19.51 2.05 -0.42
N GLU A 312 20.07 2.62 0.64
CA GLU A 312 20.85 1.91 1.66
C GLU A 312 20.06 0.82 2.39
N THR A 313 18.78 1.06 2.67
CA THR A 313 17.93 0.09 3.39
C THR A 313 17.47 -1.08 2.52
N VAL A 314 17.54 -0.92 1.19
CA VAL A 314 17.03 -1.92 0.23
C VAL A 314 18.14 -2.66 -0.51
N MET A 315 19.37 -2.15 -0.49
CA MET A 315 20.50 -2.73 -1.21
C MET A 315 21.01 -4.03 -0.58
N SER A 316 21.58 -4.88 -1.42
CA SER A 316 22.42 -5.99 -0.97
C SER A 316 23.86 -5.51 -0.75
N SER A 317 24.43 -5.82 0.41
CA SER A 317 25.81 -5.51 0.78
C SER A 317 26.44 -6.71 1.51
N PRO A 318 27.77 -6.95 1.40
CA PRO A 318 28.70 -6.30 0.48
C PRO A 318 28.47 -6.71 -0.99
N PRO A 319 28.76 -5.82 -1.97
CA PRO A 319 28.64 -6.15 -3.38
C PRO A 319 29.74 -7.10 -3.82
N ILE A 320 29.45 -7.95 -4.81
CA ILE A 320 30.45 -8.79 -5.46
C ILE A 320 31.03 -7.99 -6.64
N LEU A 321 32.34 -7.74 -6.57
CA LEU A 321 33.06 -6.91 -7.51
C LEU A 321 34.00 -7.75 -8.38
N ILE A 322 34.32 -7.24 -9.57
CA ILE A 322 35.36 -7.80 -10.44
C ILE A 322 36.24 -6.67 -10.98
N HIS A 323 37.53 -6.91 -11.10
CA HIS A 323 38.46 -5.93 -11.66
C HIS A 323 38.31 -5.84 -13.19
N GLU A 324 38.44 -4.65 -13.78
CA GLU A 324 38.26 -4.44 -15.23
C GLU A 324 39.22 -5.26 -16.11
N LYS A 325 40.43 -5.53 -15.61
CA LYS A 325 41.45 -6.37 -16.28
C LYS A 325 41.29 -7.87 -16.01
N ALA A 326 40.30 -8.30 -15.22
CA ALA A 326 40.03 -9.72 -15.02
C ALA A 326 39.52 -10.35 -16.32
N LEU A 327 39.63 -11.68 -16.44
CA LEU A 327 39.21 -12.38 -17.65
C LEU A 327 37.72 -12.74 -17.59
N ILE A 328 37.09 -12.89 -18.76
CA ILE A 328 35.68 -13.30 -18.87
C ILE A 328 35.42 -14.66 -18.20
N ARG A 329 36.36 -15.61 -18.27
CA ARG A 329 36.26 -16.89 -17.52
C ARG A 329 36.22 -16.71 -16.00
N ASP A 330 36.92 -15.70 -15.48
CA ASP A 330 36.94 -15.40 -14.05
C ASP A 330 35.58 -14.82 -13.64
N ALA A 331 35.01 -13.95 -14.49
CA ALA A 331 33.64 -13.45 -14.35
C ALA A 331 32.61 -14.58 -14.35
N GLN A 332 32.71 -15.56 -15.27
CA GLN A 332 31.83 -16.73 -15.29
C GLN A 332 31.94 -17.55 -14.00
N THR A 333 33.17 -17.75 -13.52
CA THR A 333 33.44 -18.48 -12.28
C THR A 333 32.80 -17.78 -11.09
N LEU A 334 32.94 -16.45 -10.97
CA LEU A 334 32.29 -15.67 -9.92
C LEU A 334 30.76 -15.71 -10.03
N MET A 335 30.21 -15.48 -11.23
CA MET A 335 28.75 -15.50 -11.44
C MET A 335 28.14 -16.86 -11.11
N THR A 336 28.83 -17.95 -11.45
CA THR A 336 28.42 -19.31 -11.11
C THR A 336 28.54 -19.56 -9.62
N ARG A 337 29.68 -19.22 -9.02
CA ARG A 337 29.96 -19.40 -7.59
C ARG A 337 28.95 -18.70 -6.69
N TYR A 338 28.61 -17.45 -7.01
CA TYR A 338 27.69 -16.65 -6.20
C TYR A 338 26.23 -16.70 -6.70
N ASN A 339 25.98 -17.45 -7.77
CA ASN A 339 24.68 -17.54 -8.45
C ASN A 339 24.04 -16.17 -8.74
N ILE A 340 24.83 -15.26 -9.29
CA ILE A 340 24.42 -13.89 -9.61
C ILE A 340 24.34 -13.69 -11.12
N ASN A 341 23.46 -12.77 -11.54
CA ASN A 341 23.21 -12.48 -12.95
C ASN A 341 23.96 -11.25 -13.47
N GLY A 342 24.71 -10.57 -12.61
CA GLY A 342 25.59 -9.49 -13.01
C GLY A 342 26.62 -9.14 -11.95
N LEU A 343 27.71 -8.55 -12.41
CA LEU A 343 28.87 -8.12 -11.63
C LEU A 343 29.08 -6.62 -11.83
N LEU A 344 29.55 -5.97 -10.77
CA LEU A 344 29.99 -4.58 -10.83
C LEU A 344 31.50 -4.58 -11.08
N VAL A 345 31.91 -3.83 -12.10
CA VAL A 345 33.29 -3.77 -12.56
C VAL A 345 33.96 -2.55 -11.94
N VAL A 346 35.12 -2.75 -11.33
CA VAL A 346 35.91 -1.70 -10.69
C VAL A 346 37.32 -1.61 -11.30
N ASN A 347 37.91 -0.43 -11.23
CA ASN A 347 39.30 -0.20 -11.62
C ASN A 347 40.26 -0.38 -10.43
N GLU A 348 41.55 -0.07 -10.65
CA GLU A 348 42.61 -0.16 -9.64
C GLU A 348 42.37 0.73 -8.40
N MET A 349 41.56 1.79 -8.52
CA MET A 349 41.21 2.68 -7.42
C MET A 349 39.92 2.26 -6.68
N GLU A 350 39.39 1.07 -6.96
CA GLU A 350 38.10 0.54 -6.48
C GLU A 350 36.89 1.40 -6.87
N MET A 351 37.03 2.19 -7.93
CA MET A 351 35.96 3.02 -8.48
C MET A 351 35.16 2.20 -9.48
N ILE A 352 33.83 2.34 -9.47
CA ILE A 352 32.99 1.65 -10.44
C ILE A 352 33.20 2.21 -11.86
N VAL A 353 33.44 1.32 -12.82
CA VAL A 353 33.70 1.66 -14.23
C VAL A 353 32.77 0.96 -15.21
N GLY A 354 32.03 -0.06 -14.76
CA GLY A 354 31.08 -0.75 -15.63
C GLY A 354 30.24 -1.80 -14.92
N ILE A 355 29.32 -2.38 -15.67
CA ILE A 355 28.48 -3.51 -15.25
C ILE A 355 28.63 -4.63 -16.28
N LEU A 356 28.75 -5.87 -15.80
CA LEU A 356 28.84 -7.05 -16.66
C LEU A 356 27.67 -7.99 -16.35
N THR A 357 26.91 -8.39 -17.37
CA THR A 357 25.76 -9.31 -17.19
C THR A 357 26.11 -10.75 -17.54
N ARG A 358 25.40 -11.70 -16.93
CA ARG A 358 25.57 -13.14 -17.21
C ARG A 358 25.32 -13.48 -18.67
N GLN A 359 24.35 -12.84 -19.29
CA GLN A 359 24.06 -13.02 -20.71
C GLN A 359 25.25 -12.60 -21.60
N THR A 360 25.92 -11.50 -21.25
CA THR A 360 27.13 -11.05 -21.96
C THR A 360 28.26 -12.06 -21.80
N VAL A 361 28.50 -12.54 -20.59
CA VAL A 361 29.55 -13.53 -20.29
C VAL A 361 29.30 -14.86 -21.03
N GLU A 362 28.07 -15.38 -20.98
CA GLU A 362 27.71 -16.63 -21.66
C GLU A 362 27.87 -16.52 -23.19
N LYS A 363 27.45 -15.40 -23.79
CA LYS A 363 27.68 -15.14 -25.22
C LYS A 363 29.17 -15.02 -25.55
N ALA A 364 29.94 -14.31 -24.73
CA ALA A 364 31.37 -14.15 -24.92
C ALA A 364 32.09 -15.51 -24.94
N ILE A 365 31.74 -16.40 -23.99
CA ILE A 365 32.30 -17.74 -23.91
C ILE A 365 31.88 -18.61 -25.10
N TYR A 366 30.62 -18.53 -25.51
CA TYR A 366 30.14 -19.20 -26.72
C TYR A 366 30.95 -18.81 -27.97
N HIS A 367 31.39 -17.55 -28.03
CA HIS A 367 32.24 -17.03 -29.11
C HIS A 367 33.75 -17.20 -28.88
N GLY A 368 34.17 -17.93 -27.83
CA GLY A 368 35.60 -18.18 -27.55
C GLY A 368 36.37 -16.97 -27.01
N LEU A 369 35.68 -16.00 -26.41
CA LEU A 369 36.26 -14.79 -25.82
C LEU A 369 36.53 -14.96 -24.31
N ASP A 370 36.75 -16.18 -23.82
CA ASP A 370 36.93 -16.49 -22.40
C ASP A 370 38.20 -15.87 -21.80
N ARG A 371 39.20 -15.60 -22.65
CA ARG A 371 40.48 -14.96 -22.31
C ARG A 371 40.52 -13.45 -22.53
N ASN A 372 39.42 -12.85 -22.98
CA ASN A 372 39.34 -11.40 -23.11
C ASN A 372 39.17 -10.75 -21.73
N GLU A 373 39.58 -9.50 -21.62
CA GLU A 373 39.36 -8.71 -20.40
C GLU A 373 37.89 -8.29 -20.28
N VAL A 374 37.41 -8.19 -19.04
CA VAL A 374 36.06 -7.71 -18.71
C VAL A 374 35.82 -6.31 -19.27
N SER A 375 36.83 -5.44 -19.22
CA SER A 375 36.83 -4.06 -19.74
C SER A 375 36.34 -3.96 -21.19
N GLN A 376 36.57 -4.99 -22.01
CA GLN A 376 36.22 -5.00 -23.43
C GLN A 376 34.74 -5.28 -23.70
N LEU A 377 34.03 -5.90 -22.74
CA LEU A 377 32.65 -6.38 -22.92
C LEU A 377 31.69 -5.83 -21.87
N MET A 378 32.17 -5.09 -20.88
CA MET A 378 31.33 -4.43 -19.89
C MET A 378 30.49 -3.31 -20.49
N THR A 379 29.34 -3.04 -19.89
CA THR A 379 28.55 -1.83 -20.16
C THR A 379 29.10 -0.68 -19.33
N THR A 380 29.57 0.37 -19.99
CA THR A 380 30.13 1.58 -19.34
C THR A 380 29.07 2.66 -19.07
N GLU A 381 27.97 2.66 -19.83
CA GLU A 381 26.83 3.54 -19.61
C GLU A 381 25.84 2.89 -18.63
N PHE A 382 25.84 3.35 -17.39
CA PHE A 382 24.93 2.88 -16.35
C PHE A 382 24.57 4.01 -15.39
N HIS A 383 23.37 3.94 -14.83
CA HIS A 383 22.92 4.81 -13.75
C HIS A 383 23.35 4.24 -12.40
N SER A 384 23.49 5.11 -11.40
CA SER A 384 23.74 4.74 -10.01
C SER A 384 22.95 5.64 -9.06
N VAL A 385 22.83 5.22 -7.82
CA VAL A 385 22.16 5.99 -6.75
C VAL A 385 23.08 6.17 -5.55
N ALA A 386 22.88 7.26 -4.80
CA ALA A 386 23.51 7.46 -3.50
C ALA A 386 22.79 6.65 -2.41
N PRO A 387 23.47 6.28 -1.30
CA PRO A 387 22.84 5.54 -0.19
C PRO A 387 21.54 6.18 0.35
N GLY A 388 21.49 7.52 0.39
CA GLY A 388 20.32 8.28 0.87
C GLY A 388 19.25 8.56 -0.18
N ASP A 389 19.40 8.13 -1.44
CA ASP A 389 18.38 8.36 -2.47
C ASP A 389 17.08 7.59 -2.16
N SER A 390 15.93 8.17 -2.51
CA SER A 390 14.62 7.59 -2.25
C SER A 390 14.35 6.33 -3.08
N PHE A 391 13.52 5.42 -2.55
CA PHE A 391 13.12 4.22 -3.27
C PHE A 391 12.33 4.52 -4.55
N GLU A 392 11.61 5.65 -4.62
CA GLU A 392 10.93 6.07 -5.85
C GLU A 392 11.92 6.33 -7.00
N LYS A 393 13.03 7.01 -6.71
CA LYS A 393 14.13 7.21 -7.67
C LYS A 393 14.74 5.87 -8.08
N VAL A 394 14.95 4.95 -7.13
CA VAL A 394 15.39 3.58 -7.43
C VAL A 394 14.40 2.86 -8.36
N GLN A 395 13.08 2.96 -8.10
CA GLN A 395 12.05 2.37 -8.94
C GLN A 395 12.04 2.94 -10.36
N GLN A 396 12.17 4.26 -10.49
CA GLN A 396 12.21 4.94 -11.79
C GLN A 396 13.39 4.44 -12.64
N LEU A 397 14.59 4.35 -12.06
CA LEU A 397 15.78 3.88 -12.78
C LEU A 397 15.70 2.39 -13.14
N VAL A 398 15.14 1.56 -12.26
CA VAL A 398 15.06 0.11 -12.50
C VAL A 398 13.92 -0.27 -13.46
N ILE A 399 12.76 0.38 -13.34
CA ILE A 399 11.55 0.07 -14.11
C ILE A 399 11.46 0.94 -15.37
N GLY A 400 11.58 2.25 -15.22
CA GLY A 400 11.45 3.21 -16.32
C GLY A 400 12.59 3.11 -17.32
N GLU A 401 13.83 3.11 -16.84
CA GLU A 401 15.02 3.01 -17.68
C GLU A 401 15.48 1.57 -17.93
N SER A 402 14.71 0.58 -17.45
CA SER A 402 14.95 -0.86 -17.65
C SER A 402 16.32 -1.37 -17.18
N GLN A 403 17.01 -0.63 -16.30
CA GLN A 403 18.30 -1.05 -15.77
C GLN A 403 18.13 -2.11 -14.67
N ARG A 404 18.55 -3.34 -14.95
CA ARG A 404 18.29 -4.50 -14.07
C ARG A 404 19.14 -4.54 -12.79
N LEU A 405 20.29 -3.85 -12.82
CA LEU A 405 21.29 -3.81 -11.76
C LEU A 405 21.63 -2.35 -11.50
N LEU A 406 21.31 -1.85 -10.31
CA LEU A 406 21.54 -0.48 -9.93
C LEU A 406 22.61 -0.44 -8.83
N PRO A 407 23.83 0.06 -9.12
CA PRO A 407 24.86 0.24 -8.13
C PRO A 407 24.49 1.35 -7.15
N VAL A 408 24.71 1.09 -5.86
CA VAL A 408 24.66 2.13 -4.81
C VAL A 408 26.08 2.61 -4.57
N VAL A 409 26.33 3.89 -4.85
CA VAL A 409 27.66 4.46 -4.97
C VAL A 409 27.78 5.67 -4.06
N GLU A 410 28.86 5.71 -3.28
CA GLU A 410 29.23 6.87 -2.47
C GLU A 410 30.65 7.30 -2.83
N LYS A 411 30.81 8.56 -3.26
CA LYS A 411 32.11 9.10 -3.72
C LYS A 411 32.79 8.21 -4.77
N GLY A 412 31.99 7.61 -5.66
CA GLY A 412 32.44 6.74 -6.75
C GLY A 412 32.81 5.30 -6.36
N ARG A 413 32.76 4.96 -5.06
CA ARG A 413 32.95 3.59 -4.57
C ARG A 413 31.63 2.87 -4.36
N VAL A 414 31.59 1.58 -4.68
CA VAL A 414 30.39 0.77 -4.54
C VAL A 414 30.15 0.39 -3.07
N LYS A 415 28.98 0.74 -2.54
CA LYS A 415 28.52 0.37 -1.19
C LYS A 415 27.58 -0.83 -1.19
N GLY A 416 26.84 -1.01 -2.28
CA GLY A 416 25.92 -2.11 -2.45
C GLY A 416 25.30 -2.13 -3.84
N ILE A 417 24.34 -3.03 -4.02
CA ILE A 417 23.65 -3.23 -5.28
C ILE A 417 22.17 -3.47 -5.06
N ILE A 418 21.33 -2.88 -5.92
CA ILE A 418 19.89 -3.10 -5.95
C ILE A 418 19.54 -3.79 -7.27
N THR A 419 18.88 -4.95 -7.20
CA THR A 419 18.44 -5.66 -8.41
C THR A 419 16.96 -5.42 -8.68
N ARG A 420 16.52 -5.63 -9.92
CA ARG A 420 15.09 -5.65 -10.27
C ARG A 420 14.29 -6.61 -9.40
N THR A 421 14.87 -7.74 -8.99
CA THR A 421 14.21 -8.69 -8.10
C THR A 421 13.98 -8.10 -6.71
N ASP A 422 14.93 -7.33 -6.18
CA ASP A 422 14.79 -6.67 -4.89
C ASP A 422 13.68 -5.60 -4.94
N VAL A 423 13.64 -4.80 -6.02
CA VAL A 423 12.57 -3.81 -6.26
C VAL A 423 11.19 -4.48 -6.35
N MET A 424 11.07 -5.56 -7.14
CA MET A 424 9.80 -6.27 -7.30
C MET A 424 9.33 -6.95 -6.02
N ARG A 425 10.25 -7.45 -5.18
CA ARG A 425 9.91 -8.02 -3.87
C ARG A 425 9.27 -6.95 -2.98
N ILE A 426 9.92 -5.80 -2.85
CA ILE A 426 9.42 -4.66 -2.05
C ILE A 426 8.09 -4.14 -2.60
N PHE A 427 7.94 -4.09 -3.93
CA PHE A 427 6.68 -3.71 -4.57
C PHE A 427 5.54 -4.68 -4.21
N ARG A 428 5.79 -5.99 -4.23
CA ARG A 428 4.78 -6.99 -3.82
C ARG A 428 4.44 -6.92 -2.33
N GLU A 429 5.43 -6.67 -1.48
CA GLU A 429 5.22 -6.46 -0.04
C GLU A 429 4.31 -5.25 0.24
N ARG A 430 4.43 -4.18 -0.56
CA ARG A 430 3.61 -2.96 -0.42
C ARG A 430 2.22 -3.05 -1.08
N VAL A 431 2.11 -3.68 -2.25
CA VAL A 431 0.84 -3.75 -3.01
C VAL A 431 -0.11 -4.83 -2.48
N GLY A 432 0.39 -5.79 -1.69
CA GLY A 432 -0.38 -6.90 -1.15
C GLY A 432 -1.63 -6.53 -0.32
N ASP A 433 -1.80 -5.27 0.07
CA ASP A 433 -2.98 -4.79 0.80
C ASP A 433 -4.10 -4.21 -0.11
N LYS A 434 -3.87 -3.95 -1.42
CA LYS A 434 -4.83 -3.24 -2.29
C LYS A 434 -5.74 -4.12 -3.17
N VAL A 435 -5.58 -5.44 -3.18
CA VAL A 435 -6.46 -6.36 -3.94
C VAL A 435 -7.30 -7.19 -2.97
N LYS A 436 -8.26 -6.55 -2.30
CA LYS A 436 -9.27 -7.27 -1.50
C LYS A 436 -10.73 -6.99 -1.86
N ASP A 437 -11.00 -6.10 -2.80
CA ASP A 437 -12.37 -5.87 -3.30
C ASP A 437 -12.46 -6.30 -4.77
N GLY A 438 -12.88 -7.54 -5.00
CA GLY A 438 -13.11 -8.11 -6.32
C GLY A 438 -13.07 -9.64 -6.29
N ALA A 439 -14.23 -10.27 -6.41
CA ALA A 439 -14.45 -11.69 -6.18
C ALA A 439 -13.59 -12.63 -7.05
N PHE A 440 -12.57 -13.26 -6.45
CA PHE A 440 -12.07 -14.61 -6.73
C PHE A 440 -11.38 -15.15 -5.46
N PRO A 441 -11.62 -16.39 -5.01
CA PRO A 441 -10.93 -16.94 -3.85
C PRO A 441 -9.53 -17.43 -4.29
N THR A 442 -8.54 -16.56 -4.21
CA THR A 442 -7.12 -16.95 -4.30
C THR A 442 -6.36 -16.55 -3.05
N LEU A 443 -5.96 -17.60 -2.33
CA LEU A 443 -5.08 -17.60 -1.16
C LEU A 443 -3.79 -16.84 -1.44
N SER A 444 -3.65 -15.62 -0.89
CA SER A 444 -2.35 -14.98 -0.70
C SER A 444 -2.44 -14.04 0.51
N HIS A 445 -1.83 -14.40 1.64
CA HIS A 445 -1.56 -13.42 2.69
C HIS A 445 -0.21 -12.75 2.37
N PRO A 446 -0.11 -11.42 2.34
CA PRO A 446 1.16 -10.73 2.09
C PRO A 446 2.17 -10.98 3.22
N ALA A 447 3.44 -11.12 2.84
CA ALA A 447 4.56 -11.02 3.78
C ALA A 447 4.71 -9.56 4.23
N ARG A 448 3.96 -9.16 5.27
CA ARG A 448 4.48 -8.14 6.21
C ARG A 448 5.84 -8.66 6.69
N GLN A 449 6.83 -7.78 6.88
CA GLN A 449 7.93 -8.07 7.80
C GLN A 449 7.27 -8.36 9.16
N LYS A 450 7.01 -9.63 9.45
CA LYS A 450 6.25 -10.03 10.62
C LYS A 450 7.16 -9.84 11.81
N GLN A 451 6.75 -8.95 12.70
CA GLN A 451 7.37 -8.89 14.00
C GLN A 451 6.93 -10.12 14.80
N ILE A 452 7.85 -11.04 15.05
CA ILE A 452 7.60 -12.26 15.84
C ILE A 452 8.01 -12.08 17.30
N ARG A 453 8.33 -10.86 17.74
CA ARG A 453 8.71 -10.54 19.13
C ARG A 453 7.71 -11.07 20.17
N LYS A 454 6.40 -10.86 19.96
CA LYS A 454 5.36 -11.39 20.86
C LYS A 454 5.32 -12.92 20.87
N LEU A 455 5.55 -13.55 19.72
CA LEU A 455 5.59 -15.01 19.61
C LEU A 455 6.82 -15.59 20.33
N MET A 456 7.97 -14.92 20.20
CA MET A 456 9.19 -15.26 20.94
C MET A 456 8.95 -15.15 22.45
N GLU A 457 8.33 -14.06 22.91
CA GLU A 457 8.01 -13.82 24.32
C GLU A 457 6.98 -14.84 24.87
N GLU A 458 5.98 -15.23 24.08
CA GLU A 458 4.96 -16.22 24.46
C GLU A 458 5.53 -17.65 24.58
N ARG A 459 6.50 -18.01 23.71
CA ARG A 459 6.89 -19.41 23.50
C ARG A 459 8.26 -19.76 24.05
N LEU A 460 9.18 -18.81 24.16
CA LEU A 460 10.52 -19.08 24.67
C LEU A 460 10.50 -18.99 26.20
N PRO A 461 11.20 -19.89 26.91
CA PRO A 461 11.47 -19.72 28.33
C PRO A 461 12.11 -18.36 28.59
N GLY A 462 11.77 -17.71 29.70
CA GLY A 462 12.28 -16.36 30.03
C GLY A 462 13.81 -16.27 29.96
N HIS A 463 14.53 -17.30 30.41
CA HIS A 463 15.99 -17.34 30.35
C HIS A 463 16.54 -17.38 28.91
N VAL A 464 15.85 -18.07 27.98
CA VAL A 464 16.21 -18.13 26.55
C VAL A 464 15.94 -16.79 25.87
N TYR A 465 14.78 -16.19 26.14
CA TYR A 465 14.42 -14.90 25.56
C TYR A 465 15.39 -13.79 25.97
N GLU A 466 15.75 -13.73 27.25
CA GLU A 466 16.75 -12.78 27.75
C GLU A 466 18.16 -13.08 27.23
N PHE A 467 18.52 -14.36 27.07
CA PHE A 467 19.78 -14.73 26.41
C PHE A 467 19.86 -14.20 24.97
N LEU A 468 18.79 -14.35 24.17
CA LEU A 468 18.74 -13.86 22.80
C LEU A 468 18.84 -12.34 22.71
N LYS A 469 18.20 -11.60 23.62
CA LYS A 469 18.36 -10.14 23.72
C LYS A 469 19.81 -9.76 23.99
N LYS A 470 20.42 -10.39 25.00
CA LYS A 470 21.81 -10.13 25.39
C LYS A 470 22.79 -10.45 24.25
N ALA A 471 22.55 -11.52 23.51
CA ALA A 471 23.32 -11.85 22.31
C ALA A 471 23.24 -10.74 21.24
N GLY A 472 22.05 -10.16 21.06
CA GLY A 472 21.84 -9.02 20.19
C GLY A 472 22.55 -7.74 20.63
N GLU A 473 22.49 -7.41 21.92
CA GLU A 473 23.20 -6.25 22.50
C GLU A 473 24.71 -6.35 22.29
N ILE A 474 25.29 -7.53 22.51
CA ILE A 474 26.71 -7.79 22.26
C ILE A 474 27.04 -7.68 20.76
N GLY A 475 26.11 -8.10 19.91
CA GLY A 475 26.20 -7.91 18.46
C GLY A 475 26.36 -6.43 18.09
N ASP A 476 25.47 -5.59 18.60
CA ASP A 476 25.52 -4.13 18.40
C ASP A 476 26.81 -3.50 18.96
N GLU A 477 27.26 -3.88 20.16
CA GLU A 477 28.53 -3.42 20.73
C GLU A 477 29.74 -3.77 19.86
N MET A 478 29.69 -4.92 19.18
CA MET A 478 30.73 -5.39 18.27
C MET A 478 30.55 -4.88 16.84
N GLY A 479 29.47 -4.15 16.54
CA GLY A 479 29.13 -3.68 15.21
C GLY A 479 28.78 -4.80 14.22
N ILE A 480 28.27 -5.94 14.71
CA ILE A 480 27.92 -7.11 13.91
C ILE A 480 26.42 -7.43 14.00
N GLN A 481 25.85 -7.88 12.89
CA GLN A 481 24.46 -8.30 12.84
C GLN A 481 24.32 -9.76 13.31
N VAL A 482 23.35 -10.00 14.18
CA VAL A 482 23.11 -11.29 14.83
C VAL A 482 21.70 -11.77 14.51
N TYR A 483 21.59 -13.01 14.03
CA TYR A 483 20.34 -13.60 13.58
C TYR A 483 20.13 -14.98 14.21
N GLY A 484 18.92 -15.25 14.69
CA GLY A 484 18.46 -16.63 14.90
C GLY A 484 17.98 -17.19 13.57
N VAL A 485 18.36 -18.42 13.20
CA VAL A 485 18.10 -18.94 11.84
C VAL A 485 17.56 -20.37 11.84
N GLY A 486 16.99 -20.78 10.72
CA GLY A 486 16.80 -22.20 10.42
C GLY A 486 15.65 -22.89 11.14
N GLY A 487 15.95 -24.07 11.70
CA GLY A 487 14.98 -24.93 12.34
C GLY A 487 14.34 -24.26 13.55
N PHE A 488 15.12 -23.51 14.31
CA PHE A 488 14.66 -22.70 15.44
C PHE A 488 13.50 -21.78 15.06
N VAL A 489 13.67 -20.96 14.02
CA VAL A 489 12.66 -19.97 13.61
C VAL A 489 11.42 -20.65 13.02
N ARG A 490 11.63 -21.71 12.23
CA ARG A 490 10.55 -22.53 11.67
C ARG A 490 9.69 -23.14 12.78
N ASP A 491 10.33 -23.78 13.76
CA ASP A 491 9.63 -24.53 14.81
C ASP A 491 8.91 -23.59 15.78
N LEU A 492 9.48 -22.42 16.04
CA LEU A 492 8.80 -21.32 16.74
C LEU A 492 7.50 -20.90 16.04
N ILE A 493 7.53 -20.71 14.72
CA ILE A 493 6.34 -20.36 13.92
C ILE A 493 5.32 -21.50 13.88
N LEU A 494 5.78 -22.75 13.84
CA LEU A 494 4.94 -23.94 13.90
C LEU A 494 4.42 -24.24 15.32
N ARG A 495 4.73 -23.39 16.31
CA ARG A 495 4.35 -23.57 17.73
C ARG A 495 4.78 -24.92 18.29
N ARG A 496 5.98 -25.36 17.93
CA ARG A 496 6.62 -26.58 18.47
C ARG A 496 7.66 -26.20 19.49
N ASP A 497 7.80 -27.02 20.52
CA ASP A 497 8.81 -26.80 21.55
C ASP A 497 10.15 -27.36 21.06
N THR A 498 11.09 -26.47 20.76
CA THR A 498 12.44 -26.81 20.33
C THR A 498 13.43 -25.86 20.97
N PHE A 499 14.48 -26.40 21.57
CA PHE A 499 15.49 -25.65 22.32
C PHE A 499 16.85 -25.60 21.61
N ASP A 500 16.94 -26.12 20.39
CA ASP A 500 18.15 -26.04 19.57
C ASP A 500 18.20 -24.67 18.90
N ILE A 501 19.00 -23.74 19.47
CA ILE A 501 19.17 -22.40 18.90
C ILE A 501 20.36 -22.40 17.95
N ASP A 502 20.03 -22.19 16.67
CA ASP A 502 21.01 -21.88 15.63
C ASP A 502 21.10 -20.36 15.47
N MET A 503 22.29 -19.79 15.69
CA MET A 503 22.59 -18.39 15.41
C MET A 503 23.60 -18.23 14.27
N VAL A 504 23.38 -17.21 13.46
CA VAL A 504 24.32 -16.77 12.42
C VAL A 504 24.69 -15.32 12.68
N VAL A 505 25.98 -15.02 12.60
CA VAL A 505 26.50 -13.64 12.68
C VAL A 505 27.16 -13.23 11.37
N GLU A 506 26.92 -12.01 10.93
CA GLU A 506 27.64 -11.38 9.81
C GLU A 506 28.97 -10.79 10.33
N GLY A 507 29.88 -11.68 10.69
CA GLY A 507 31.17 -11.34 11.31
C GLY A 507 31.95 -12.58 11.75
N ASP A 508 32.89 -12.42 12.68
CA ASP A 508 33.64 -13.53 13.28
C ASP A 508 32.84 -14.18 14.42
N ALA A 509 32.27 -15.36 14.15
CA ALA A 509 31.49 -16.12 15.12
C ALA A 509 32.34 -16.64 16.27
N VAL A 510 33.63 -16.90 16.07
CA VAL A 510 34.51 -17.39 17.14
C VAL A 510 34.74 -16.28 18.15
N ALA A 511 35.10 -15.08 17.67
CA ALA A 511 35.27 -13.91 18.52
C ALA A 511 33.97 -13.51 19.25
N PHE A 512 32.84 -13.53 18.54
CA PHE A 512 31.52 -13.25 19.13
C PHE A 512 31.17 -14.27 20.22
N THR A 513 31.37 -15.57 19.96
CA THR A 513 31.04 -16.64 20.91
C THR A 513 31.91 -16.57 22.17
N GLU A 514 33.20 -16.23 22.04
CA GLU A 514 34.10 -16.04 23.19
C GLU A 514 33.60 -14.92 24.11
N ARG A 515 33.22 -13.78 23.55
CA ARG A 515 32.68 -12.65 24.32
C ARG A 515 31.34 -13.00 24.97
N LEU A 516 30.47 -13.68 24.22
CA LEU A 516 29.18 -14.15 24.73
C LEU A 516 29.35 -15.14 25.88
N ALA A 517 30.31 -16.06 25.80
CA ALA A 517 30.60 -17.05 26.84
C ALA A 517 31.01 -16.42 28.18
N VAL A 518 31.88 -15.40 28.13
CA VAL A 518 32.32 -14.67 29.34
C VAL A 518 31.15 -14.00 30.06
N LEU A 519 30.23 -13.39 29.31
CA LEU A 519 29.10 -12.63 29.86
C LEU A 519 27.91 -13.49 30.27
N THR A 520 27.89 -14.76 29.87
CA THR A 520 26.82 -15.72 30.16
C THR A 520 27.29 -16.89 31.05
N ASN A 521 28.54 -16.83 31.51
CA ASN A 521 29.16 -17.87 32.33
C ASN A 521 29.15 -19.26 31.66
N GLY A 522 29.22 -19.29 30.33
CA GLY A 522 29.15 -20.49 29.50
C GLY A 522 30.53 -21.01 29.05
N VAL A 523 30.55 -22.22 28.52
CA VAL A 523 31.75 -22.87 27.96
C VAL A 523 31.66 -22.86 26.44
N SER A 524 32.67 -22.28 25.76
CA SER A 524 32.74 -22.27 24.30
C SER A 524 33.65 -23.38 23.76
N ARG A 525 33.19 -24.11 22.74
CA ARG A 525 33.98 -25.08 21.98
C ARG A 525 34.11 -24.63 20.53
N LYS A 526 35.35 -24.48 20.05
CA LYS A 526 35.66 -23.85 18.75
C LYS A 526 35.92 -24.92 17.69
N HIS A 527 35.29 -24.81 16.53
CA HIS A 527 35.56 -25.64 15.37
C HIS A 527 36.16 -24.80 14.23
N ARG A 528 37.47 -24.50 14.33
CA ARG A 528 38.19 -23.59 13.42
C ARG A 528 38.08 -23.96 11.93
N LYS A 529 38.02 -25.26 11.59
CA LYS A 529 37.88 -25.73 10.19
C LYS A 529 36.54 -25.35 9.55
N PHE A 530 35.48 -25.16 10.33
CA PHE A 530 34.13 -24.89 9.83
C PHE A 530 33.60 -23.49 10.20
N LYS A 531 34.45 -22.65 10.83
CA LYS A 531 34.10 -21.31 11.34
C LYS A 531 32.79 -21.31 12.17
N THR A 532 32.63 -22.34 12.99
CA THR A 532 31.51 -22.53 13.90
C THR A 532 32.01 -22.65 15.33
N ALA A 533 31.19 -22.23 16.27
CA ALA A 533 31.43 -22.35 17.69
C ALA A 533 30.16 -22.84 18.37
N ASN A 534 30.34 -23.75 19.33
CA ASN A 534 29.28 -24.22 20.20
C ASN A 534 29.40 -23.51 21.54
N LEU A 535 28.30 -22.96 22.05
CA LEU A 535 28.22 -22.38 23.39
C LEU A 535 27.33 -23.25 24.27
N THR A 536 27.87 -23.73 25.39
CA THR A 536 27.11 -24.44 26.41
C THR A 536 26.92 -23.54 27.62
N LEU A 537 25.68 -23.17 27.93
CA LEU A 537 25.32 -22.36 29.10
C LEU A 537 25.17 -23.24 30.36
N PRO A 538 25.16 -22.65 31.57
CA PRO A 538 24.70 -23.32 32.77
C PRO A 538 23.33 -23.97 32.57
N GLU A 539 23.07 -25.11 33.22
CA GLU A 539 21.87 -25.97 33.01
C GLU A 539 21.85 -26.81 31.72
N GLY A 540 22.95 -26.80 30.94
CA GLY A 540 23.14 -27.72 29.82
C GLY A 540 22.54 -27.26 28.48
N PHE A 541 22.07 -26.01 28.42
CA PHE A 541 21.53 -25.40 27.21
C PHE A 541 22.64 -25.15 26.17
N GLN A 542 22.43 -25.61 24.93
CA GLN A 542 23.42 -25.52 23.85
C GLN A 542 22.96 -24.58 22.74
N VAL A 543 23.90 -23.77 22.25
CA VAL A 543 23.67 -22.80 21.18
C VAL A 543 24.76 -22.96 20.13
N ASP A 544 24.34 -23.21 18.90
CA ASP A 544 25.20 -23.32 17.74
C ASP A 544 25.36 -21.94 17.09
N ILE A 545 26.60 -21.47 16.95
CA ILE A 545 26.91 -20.15 16.40
C ILE A 545 27.81 -20.30 15.18
N ALA A 546 27.35 -19.79 14.04
CA ALA A 546 28.08 -19.84 12.78
C ALA A 546 28.34 -18.44 12.23
N SER A 547 29.50 -18.24 11.60
CA SER A 547 29.69 -17.07 10.73
C SER A 547 28.85 -17.27 9.47
N ALA A 548 28.17 -16.22 9.01
CA ALA A 548 27.52 -16.22 7.71
C ALA A 548 28.55 -16.59 6.63
N ARG A 549 28.28 -17.70 5.94
CA ARG A 549 29.25 -18.32 5.05
C ARG A 549 28.66 -18.71 3.70
N LEU A 550 29.49 -18.59 2.68
CA LEU A 550 29.24 -19.22 1.38
C LEU A 550 29.94 -20.58 1.35
N GLU A 551 29.23 -21.59 0.85
CA GLU A 551 29.77 -22.93 0.60
C GLU A 551 29.90 -23.12 -0.91
N TYR A 552 31.10 -23.46 -1.37
CA TYR A 552 31.35 -23.85 -2.76
C TYR A 552 31.83 -25.29 -2.83
N TYR A 553 31.23 -26.07 -3.74
CA TYR A 553 31.61 -27.44 -4.02
C TYR A 553 32.41 -27.46 -5.33
N ASP A 554 33.71 -27.76 -5.26
CA ASP A 554 34.57 -27.87 -6.45
C ASP A 554 34.05 -28.94 -7.44
N ARG A 555 33.38 -29.97 -6.89
CA ARG A 555 32.72 -31.05 -7.64
C ARG A 555 31.55 -31.61 -6.82
N PRO A 556 30.53 -32.21 -7.46
CA PRO A 556 29.43 -32.88 -6.77
C PRO A 556 29.93 -33.85 -5.68
N ALA A 557 29.28 -33.83 -4.50
CA ALA A 557 29.61 -34.65 -3.33
C ALA A 557 30.97 -34.42 -2.64
N ALA A 558 31.71 -33.34 -2.96
CA ALA A 558 32.91 -32.95 -2.21
C ALA A 558 32.56 -32.23 -0.88
N LEU A 559 33.54 -32.09 0.02
CA LEU A 559 33.40 -31.20 1.17
C LEU A 559 33.48 -29.74 0.70
N PRO A 560 32.64 -28.83 1.23
CA PRO A 560 32.59 -27.45 0.74
C PRO A 560 33.77 -26.60 1.23
N THR A 561 34.20 -25.65 0.38
CA THR A 561 35.12 -24.57 0.76
C THR A 561 34.32 -23.38 1.31
N VAL A 562 34.80 -22.77 2.41
CA VAL A 562 34.05 -21.80 3.24
C VAL A 562 34.64 -20.38 3.18
N THR A 563 33.86 -19.38 2.75
CA THR A 563 34.23 -17.94 2.77
C THR A 563 33.19 -17.08 3.51
N HIS A 564 33.57 -15.89 4.01
CA HIS A 564 32.61 -14.96 4.66
C HIS A 564 31.59 -14.44 3.64
N SER A 565 30.32 -14.32 4.03
CA SER A 565 29.24 -13.81 3.16
C SER A 565 28.13 -13.12 3.95
N SER A 566 27.13 -12.59 3.25
CA SER A 566 25.89 -12.08 3.87
C SER A 566 24.95 -13.22 4.31
N LEU A 567 24.01 -12.90 5.19
CA LEU A 567 22.94 -13.78 5.66
C LEU A 567 22.14 -14.37 4.49
N LYS A 568 21.83 -13.56 3.47
CA LYS A 568 21.06 -13.99 2.29
C LYS A 568 21.77 -15.14 1.55
N LEU A 569 23.08 -15.05 1.41
CA LEU A 569 23.90 -16.09 0.76
C LEU A 569 24.04 -17.33 1.66
N ASP A 570 24.16 -17.16 2.98
CA ASP A 570 24.18 -18.28 3.93
C ASP A 570 22.85 -19.05 3.97
N LEU A 571 21.72 -18.36 3.86
CA LEU A 571 20.42 -18.99 3.82
C LEU A 571 20.18 -19.70 2.47
N PHE A 572 20.74 -19.21 1.37
CA PHE A 572 20.58 -19.83 0.04
C PHE A 572 21.25 -21.20 -0.09
N ARG A 573 22.36 -21.45 0.62
CA ARG A 573 23.05 -22.76 0.59
C ARG A 573 22.33 -23.88 1.36
N ARG A 574 21.27 -23.54 2.11
CA ARG A 574 20.51 -24.51 2.92
C ARG A 574 19.72 -25.48 2.04
N ASP A 575 19.22 -26.52 2.67
CA ASP A 575 18.59 -27.65 2.01
C ASP A 575 17.19 -27.32 1.46
N PHE A 576 16.33 -26.71 2.28
CA PHE A 576 14.93 -26.42 1.94
C PHE A 576 14.51 -25.01 2.34
N THR A 577 13.56 -24.44 1.58
CA THR A 577 12.98 -23.12 1.82
C THR A 577 12.47 -22.98 3.26
N ILE A 578 11.79 -23.99 3.79
CA ILE A 578 11.28 -23.99 5.18
C ILE A 578 12.37 -23.78 6.26
N ASN A 579 13.64 -23.95 5.91
CA ASN A 579 14.80 -23.77 6.80
C ASN A 579 15.59 -22.48 6.52
N THR A 580 15.05 -21.58 5.70
CA THR A 580 15.70 -20.30 5.34
C THR A 580 15.13 -19.10 6.07
N LEU A 581 14.30 -19.31 7.10
CA LEU A 581 13.81 -18.23 7.94
C LEU A 581 14.90 -17.75 8.89
N ALA A 582 14.96 -16.44 9.07
CA ALA A 582 15.84 -15.81 10.04
C ALA A 582 15.06 -14.79 10.86
N VAL A 583 15.50 -14.53 12.09
CA VAL A 583 14.97 -13.48 12.95
C VAL A 583 16.12 -12.62 13.44
N HIS A 584 15.94 -11.30 13.34
CA HIS A 584 16.94 -10.35 13.78
C HIS A 584 16.98 -10.27 15.32
N LEU A 585 18.19 -10.29 15.90
CA LEU A 585 18.37 -10.28 17.35
C LEU A 585 18.94 -8.97 17.89
N ASN A 586 19.49 -8.08 17.06
CA ASN A 586 19.96 -6.78 17.54
C ASN A 586 18.79 -5.89 18.08
N PRO A 587 19.01 -5.07 19.14
CA PRO A 587 18.00 -4.23 19.77
C PRO A 587 17.11 -3.40 18.83
N GLY A 588 17.67 -2.75 17.81
CA GLY A 588 16.93 -1.88 16.89
C GLY A 588 15.88 -2.60 16.03
N SER A 589 16.07 -3.90 15.81
CA SER A 589 15.27 -4.75 14.93
C SER A 589 14.84 -6.07 15.61
N PHE A 590 14.94 -6.16 16.94
CA PHE A 590 14.74 -7.40 17.69
C PHE A 590 13.38 -8.04 17.41
N GLY A 591 13.38 -9.26 16.84
CA GLY A 591 12.18 -10.01 16.51
C GLY A 591 11.63 -9.75 15.11
N GLN A 592 12.36 -9.03 14.24
CA GLN A 592 12.03 -8.86 12.84
C GLN A 592 12.28 -10.16 12.07
N LEU A 593 11.23 -10.75 11.50
CA LEU A 593 11.34 -11.96 10.67
C LEU A 593 11.82 -11.62 9.26
N ILE A 594 12.85 -12.32 8.81
CA ILE A 594 13.47 -12.23 7.49
C ILE A 594 13.14 -13.50 6.71
N ASP A 595 12.53 -13.33 5.53
CA ASP A 595 12.22 -14.41 4.60
C ASP A 595 12.59 -14.00 3.17
N PHE A 596 13.75 -14.44 2.70
CA PHE A 596 14.22 -14.11 1.35
C PHE A 596 13.64 -15.03 0.25
N PHE A 597 13.11 -16.21 0.61
CA PHE A 597 12.85 -17.30 -0.34
C PHE A 597 11.40 -17.82 -0.34
N GLY A 598 10.51 -17.20 0.45
CA GLY A 598 9.11 -17.56 0.55
C GLY A 598 8.85 -18.77 1.46
N ALA A 599 9.69 -18.94 2.48
CA ALA A 599 9.59 -20.02 3.45
C ALA A 599 8.28 -19.98 4.25
N GLN A 600 7.75 -18.78 4.55
CA GLN A 600 6.47 -18.62 5.23
C GLN A 600 5.30 -19.20 4.42
N GLU A 601 5.34 -19.03 3.10
CA GLU A 601 4.32 -19.59 2.21
C GLU A 601 4.40 -21.10 2.17
N ASP A 602 5.60 -21.64 2.01
CA ASP A 602 5.83 -23.08 2.02
C ASP A 602 5.42 -23.72 3.37
N LEU A 603 5.62 -23.03 4.50
CA LEU A 603 5.11 -23.49 5.80
C LEU A 603 3.58 -23.49 5.86
N ARG A 604 2.93 -22.44 5.34
CA ARG A 604 1.47 -22.31 5.29
C ARG A 604 0.83 -23.39 4.42
N GLU A 605 1.40 -23.63 3.25
CA GLU A 605 0.94 -24.64 2.29
C GLU A 605 1.41 -26.07 2.64
N LYS A 606 2.14 -26.22 3.76
CA LYS A 606 2.73 -27.49 4.23
C LYS A 606 3.53 -28.17 3.12
N ARG A 607 4.40 -27.41 2.46
CA ARG A 607 5.21 -27.85 1.32
C ARG A 607 6.69 -27.82 1.67
N ILE A 608 7.41 -28.85 1.24
CA ILE A 608 8.88 -28.88 1.28
C ILE A 608 9.41 -28.63 -0.13
N ARG A 609 10.19 -27.57 -0.29
CA ARG A 609 10.74 -27.12 -1.57
C ARG A 609 12.25 -26.90 -1.46
N VAL A 610 13.01 -27.42 -2.42
CA VAL A 610 14.46 -27.14 -2.53
C VAL A 610 14.72 -25.74 -3.06
N LEU A 611 15.84 -25.13 -2.63
CA LEU A 611 16.24 -23.77 -3.03
C LEU A 611 16.84 -23.70 -4.44
N ASN A 612 17.50 -24.76 -4.88
CA ASN A 612 18.17 -24.81 -6.18
C ASN A 612 17.96 -26.19 -6.85
N ASN A 613 18.02 -26.24 -8.19
CA ASN A 613 17.74 -27.45 -8.97
C ASN A 613 18.85 -28.51 -8.86
N LEU A 614 20.06 -28.11 -8.48
CA LEU A 614 21.21 -28.99 -8.32
C LEU A 614 21.38 -29.48 -6.87
N SER A 615 20.45 -29.15 -5.97
CA SER A 615 20.61 -29.32 -4.52
C SER A 615 20.89 -30.78 -4.14
N PHE A 616 20.22 -31.72 -4.82
CA PHE A 616 20.43 -33.16 -4.62
C PHE A 616 21.66 -33.70 -5.35
N VAL A 617 22.12 -33.03 -6.42
CA VAL A 617 23.36 -33.38 -7.12
C VAL A 617 24.57 -32.93 -6.30
N GLU A 618 24.49 -31.75 -5.70
CA GLU A 618 25.51 -31.19 -4.81
C GLU A 618 25.63 -32.01 -3.52
N ASP A 619 24.50 -32.36 -2.90
CA ASP A 619 24.44 -33.17 -1.68
C ASP A 619 23.25 -34.17 -1.71
N PRO A 620 23.51 -35.43 -2.10
CA PRO A 620 22.49 -36.48 -2.16
C PRO A 620 21.84 -36.80 -0.81
N THR A 621 22.48 -36.49 0.33
CA THR A 621 21.92 -36.76 1.66
C THR A 621 20.65 -35.93 1.93
N ARG A 622 20.47 -34.83 1.19
CA ARG A 622 19.26 -33.99 1.24
C ARG A 622 18.00 -34.75 0.82
N ILE A 623 18.10 -35.80 0.00
CA ILE A 623 16.95 -36.65 -0.35
C ILE A 623 16.40 -37.33 0.91
N LEU A 624 17.26 -37.93 1.73
CA LEU A 624 16.88 -38.56 3.00
C LEU A 624 16.32 -37.53 3.99
N ARG A 625 16.90 -36.33 4.03
CA ARG A 625 16.38 -35.22 4.85
C ARG A 625 15.01 -34.76 4.39
N ALA A 626 14.75 -34.70 3.09
CA ALA A 626 13.45 -34.33 2.52
C ALA A 626 12.36 -35.27 3.01
N ILE A 627 12.61 -36.59 2.89
CA ILE A 627 11.70 -37.65 3.37
C ILE A 627 11.52 -37.54 4.89
N ARG A 628 12.61 -37.32 5.65
CA ARG A 628 12.53 -37.16 7.10
C ARG A 628 11.65 -35.96 7.50
N PHE A 629 11.78 -34.83 6.82
CA PHE A 629 10.96 -33.65 7.08
C PHE A 629 9.51 -33.83 6.65
N GLU A 630 9.26 -34.53 5.54
CA GLU A 630 7.92 -34.88 5.08
C GLU A 630 7.17 -35.67 6.17
N GLN A 631 7.80 -36.73 6.69
CA GLN A 631 7.24 -37.57 7.74
C GLN A 631 7.13 -36.83 9.09
N ARG A 632 8.16 -36.08 9.50
CA ARG A 632 8.18 -35.37 10.80
C ARG A 632 7.13 -34.26 10.89
N PHE A 633 6.90 -33.54 9.80
CA PHE A 633 6.01 -32.37 9.78
C PHE A 633 4.63 -32.64 9.16
N GLY A 634 4.44 -33.78 8.50
CA GLY A 634 3.22 -34.09 7.74
C GLY A 634 3.06 -33.16 6.54
N PHE A 635 4.17 -32.69 5.98
CA PHE A 635 4.20 -31.82 4.81
C PHE A 635 4.22 -32.67 3.54
N ARG A 636 4.04 -32.05 2.38
CA ARG A 636 4.17 -32.72 1.07
C ARG A 636 5.41 -32.20 0.36
N LEU A 637 6.16 -33.10 -0.27
CA LEU A 637 7.21 -32.70 -1.19
C LEU A 637 6.59 -31.95 -2.39
N GLY A 638 7.13 -30.78 -2.72
CA GLY A 638 6.69 -30.04 -3.91
C GLY A 638 6.90 -30.87 -5.17
N LYS A 639 6.00 -30.76 -6.18
CA LYS A 639 6.09 -31.55 -7.42
C LYS A 639 7.47 -31.47 -8.10
N HIS A 640 8.03 -30.26 -8.15
CA HIS A 640 9.37 -30.02 -8.71
C HIS A 640 10.47 -30.70 -7.87
N THR A 641 10.40 -30.58 -6.54
CA THR A 641 11.32 -31.24 -5.62
C THR A 641 11.27 -32.76 -5.75
N LEU A 642 10.07 -33.34 -5.87
CA LEU A 642 9.89 -34.78 -6.09
C LEU A 642 10.49 -35.23 -7.44
N ASN A 643 10.34 -34.42 -8.48
CA ASN A 643 10.92 -34.73 -9.79
C ASN A 643 12.45 -34.71 -9.77
N LEU A 644 13.06 -33.79 -9.01
CA LEU A 644 14.52 -33.70 -8.86
C LEU A 644 15.12 -34.82 -7.99
N MET A 645 14.30 -35.56 -7.24
CA MET A 645 14.72 -36.73 -6.45
C MET A 645 14.79 -38.02 -7.27
N LYS A 646 14.23 -38.03 -8.48
CA LYS A 646 14.30 -39.15 -9.43
C LYS A 646 15.61 -39.08 -10.20
#